data_AF-A0A6A6MGR3-F1
#
_entry.id   AF-A0A6A6MGR3-F1
#
_cell.length_a   1.000
_cell.length_b   1.000
_cell.length_c   1.000
_cell.angle_alpha   90.00
_cell.angle_beta   90.00
_cell.angle_gamma   90.00
#
_symmetry.space_group_name_H-M   'P 1'
#
loop_
_entity.id
_entity.type
_entity.pdbx_description
1 polymer ?
#
loop_
_entity_poly.entity_id
_entity_poly.type
_entity_poly.pdbx_seq_one_letter_code
_entity_poly.pdbx_strand_id
1 'polypeptide(L)'
;MVSRSYSNLLELASGESPAFGRMTRRIPRIMTVAGIISDLDDDQSASVCSDPSSSSVQKDRIIIVANQLPIRAQRKSDGSKSWIFTWDENSLLLQLKDGLGDDEIEVIYVGCLREEIHPSEQDEVSQILLETFKCVPTFIPPDLFSRYYHGFCKQQLWPLFHYMLPLSPDLGGRFNRSLWQAYVSANKIFADRIMEVINPEDDFVWVHDYHLMVLPTFLRKRFNRVKLGFFLHSPFPSSEIYKTLPIREELLRALLNSDLIGFHTFDYARHFLSCCSRMLGLTYESRRGYIGLDYCGRTVGIKILPVGIHMGQLQSVLRLPETETKVAELIKQFGDQGRIMLLGVDDMDIFKGISLKLLAMEQLLEQHPEWRGKVVLVQIANPARGRGKDVKEVQAETYSTVKRINETFGRPGYDPVVLIDAPLKFYEKVAYYVVAECCLVTAVRDGMNLIPYEYIISRQGNELLDKVLRLEPCTLKKSMLVISEFIGCSPSLSGAIRVNPWNIDAVADAMDCALEMAEPEKQLRHDKHYKYVSSHDVGYWARSFLQDLERTCRDHARRRCWGIGFGLSFRVVALDPNFRKLSMEHIVSAYKRTTTRAILLDYDGTLMPQASIDKSPSPKSIDILNSLCRDKNNMVFLVSARSRNTLTEWFSQCEKLGLAAEHGYFLRLTRDAEWETCAPVTDTAWKQIAEPVMQLYMETTDGSTIEDKETAVGVSKGLVAKRLLATMQEKGMSPDFVLCIGDDRSDEDMFEVITSSVAGPSIAPRAEVFACTVGRKPSKAKYYLDDTAEIVRLMQGLASVSEQTVTV
;
A
#
# COMPACT_ATOMS: atom_id res chain seq x y z
N MET A 1 22.87 25.35 28.23
CA MET A 1 23.66 26.08 27.21
C MET A 1 23.74 25.21 25.97
N VAL A 2 23.04 25.61 24.90
CA VAL A 2 22.85 24.81 23.68
C VAL A 2 23.67 25.46 22.57
N SER A 3 24.68 24.75 22.06
CA SER A 3 25.39 25.14 20.84
C SER A 3 24.70 24.47 19.65
N ARG A 4 24.15 25.29 18.75
CA ARG A 4 23.68 24.90 17.42
C ARG A 4 24.85 25.10 16.46
N SER A 5 25.35 24.02 15.86
CA SER A 5 26.20 24.11 14.67
C SER A 5 25.48 23.46 13.49
N TYR A 6 24.94 24.31 12.62
CA TYR A 6 24.65 23.99 11.23
C TYR A 6 25.98 24.05 10.46
N SER A 7 26.32 23.01 9.71
CA SER A 7 27.43 23.07 8.76
C SER A 7 27.05 22.32 7.48
N ASN A 8 26.73 23.14 6.47
CA ASN A 8 26.99 23.04 5.03
C ASN A 8 27.05 21.65 4.36
N LEU A 9 26.01 21.37 3.56
CA LEU A 9 25.94 20.33 2.52
C LEU A 9 26.20 20.96 1.13
N LEU A 10 27.36 21.60 0.94
CA LEU A 10 27.72 22.30 -0.32
C LEU A 10 29.07 21.88 -0.93
N GLU A 11 29.63 20.75 -0.53
CA GLU A 11 30.79 20.17 -1.23
C GLU A 11 30.45 18.77 -1.72
N LEU A 12 29.93 18.69 -2.95
CA LEU A 12 30.05 17.56 -3.88
C LEU A 12 29.47 17.96 -5.25
N ALA A 13 29.85 19.15 -5.76
CA ALA A 13 29.71 19.54 -7.16
C ALA A 13 30.36 20.92 -7.36
N SER A 14 31.62 20.96 -7.78
CA SER A 14 32.20 22.16 -8.38
C SER A 14 32.82 21.80 -9.72
N GLY A 15 32.38 22.54 -10.73
CA GLY A 15 32.78 22.43 -12.14
C GLY A 15 32.12 23.55 -12.92
N GLU A 16 32.66 24.76 -12.71
CA GLU A 16 32.56 25.99 -13.53
C GLU A 16 31.18 26.61 -13.84
N SER A 17 31.09 27.90 -13.53
CA SER A 17 29.99 28.80 -13.89
C SER A 17 30.54 30.01 -14.68
N PRO A 18 29.71 30.63 -15.53
CA PRO A 18 29.77 32.07 -15.70
C PRO A 18 28.44 32.77 -15.34
N ALA A 19 28.62 33.99 -14.84
CA ALA A 19 27.64 34.83 -14.16
C ALA A 19 26.68 35.60 -15.07
N PHE A 20 25.45 35.82 -14.58
CA PHE A 20 24.54 36.96 -14.83
C PHE A 20 23.46 36.89 -13.71
N GLY A 21 22.87 37.91 -13.12
CA GLY A 21 22.80 39.36 -13.31
C GLY A 21 21.53 39.78 -12.52
N ARG A 22 21.64 40.73 -11.58
CA ARG A 22 20.54 41.16 -10.70
C ARG A 22 19.31 41.65 -11.48
N MET A 23 18.13 41.11 -11.20
CA MET A 23 16.87 41.86 -11.29
C MET A 23 15.95 41.55 -10.11
N THR A 24 15.62 42.62 -9.41
CA THR A 24 14.67 42.74 -8.30
C THR A 24 13.24 42.81 -8.82
N ARG A 25 12.28 42.12 -8.18
CA ARG A 25 11.01 42.70 -7.69
C ARG A 25 10.23 41.73 -6.80
N ARG A 26 9.55 42.32 -5.81
CA ARG A 26 8.90 41.73 -4.64
C ARG A 26 7.49 41.21 -4.95
N ILE A 27 7.10 40.13 -4.27
CA ILE A 27 5.70 39.68 -4.03
C ILE A 27 5.59 39.37 -2.51
N PRO A 28 4.46 39.64 -1.83
CA PRO A 28 4.46 39.92 -0.39
C PRO A 28 4.50 38.67 0.49
N ARG A 29 5.20 38.81 1.62
CA ARG A 29 5.29 37.85 2.73
C ARG A 29 3.98 37.86 3.53
N ILE A 30 3.37 36.69 3.71
CA ILE A 30 2.45 36.44 4.83
C ILE A 30 3.26 35.81 5.97
N MET A 31 3.06 36.34 7.17
CA MET A 31 3.87 36.10 8.35
C MET A 31 3.68 34.69 8.92
N THR A 32 4.76 33.92 9.03
CA THR A 32 4.88 32.81 9.97
C THR A 32 5.49 33.33 11.27
N VAL A 33 4.71 33.39 12.35
CA VAL A 33 5.24 33.57 13.71
C VAL A 33 5.34 32.20 14.36
N ALA A 34 6.51 31.92 14.93
CA ALA A 34 6.81 30.72 15.69
C ALA A 34 6.18 30.83 17.10
N GLY A 35 5.29 29.90 17.44
CA GLY A 35 4.73 29.76 18.79
C GLY A 35 5.55 28.78 19.62
N ILE A 36 6.23 29.31 20.62
CA ILE A 36 6.87 28.61 21.73
C ILE A 36 5.76 28.01 22.59
N ILE A 37 5.81 26.70 22.86
CA ILE A 37 4.94 26.06 23.85
C ILE A 37 5.59 26.27 25.22
N SER A 38 4.96 27.07 26.07
CA SER A 38 5.17 27.06 27.52
C SER A 38 4.01 26.32 28.16
N ASP A 39 4.34 25.28 28.94
CA ASP A 39 3.46 24.62 29.89
C ASP A 39 2.87 25.63 30.88
N LEU A 40 1.60 25.46 31.26
CA LEU A 40 1.07 25.66 32.62
C LEU A 40 -0.42 25.26 32.64
N ASP A 41 -0.76 24.41 33.61
CA ASP A 41 -2.12 23.99 33.98
C ASP A 41 -2.98 25.18 34.45
N ASP A 42 -4.28 25.17 34.14
CA ASP A 42 -5.31 25.33 35.17
C ASP A 42 -6.73 24.97 34.67
N ASP A 43 -7.48 24.34 35.57
CA ASP A 43 -8.86 23.90 35.44
C ASP A 43 -9.88 25.05 35.52
N GLN A 44 -11.09 24.77 35.02
CA GLN A 44 -12.40 25.34 35.37
C GLN A 44 -13.08 26.37 34.44
N SER A 45 -14.28 25.92 34.04
CA SER A 45 -15.56 26.64 33.96
C SER A 45 -15.99 27.23 32.61
N ALA A 46 -17.21 26.82 32.25
CA ALA A 46 -17.95 27.21 31.07
C ALA A 46 -18.23 28.71 31.04
N SER A 47 -18.00 29.32 29.87
CA SER A 47 -18.63 30.59 29.50
C SER A 47 -18.76 30.66 27.98
N VAL A 48 -20.02 30.76 27.55
CA VAL A 48 -20.45 30.92 26.17
C VAL A 48 -20.30 32.40 25.83
N CYS A 49 -19.37 32.75 24.95
CA CYS A 49 -19.38 34.04 24.26
C CYS A 49 -19.07 33.80 22.78
N SER A 50 -20.11 33.98 21.97
CA SER A 50 -20.14 33.93 20.52
C SER A 50 -19.60 35.24 19.92
N ASP A 51 -18.47 35.17 19.21
CA ASP A 51 -18.06 36.19 18.26
C ASP A 51 -18.32 35.69 16.82
N PRO A 52 -18.98 36.48 15.95
CA PRO A 52 -19.23 36.11 14.57
C PRO A 52 -18.03 36.50 13.71
N SER A 53 -17.00 35.65 13.69
CA SER A 53 -16.00 35.68 12.62
C SER A 53 -16.34 34.59 11.61
N SER A 54 -16.41 35.01 10.35
CA SER A 54 -16.82 34.24 9.17
C SER A 54 -16.42 32.76 9.21
N SER A 55 -17.36 31.88 9.54
CA SER A 55 -17.27 30.47 9.23
C SER A 55 -17.49 30.31 7.71
N SER A 56 -16.45 30.53 6.91
CA SER A 56 -16.39 29.87 5.61
C SER A 56 -16.52 28.38 5.90
N VAL A 57 -17.55 27.73 5.37
CA VAL A 57 -17.66 26.27 5.42
C VAL A 57 -16.35 25.73 4.86
N GLN A 58 -15.50 25.19 5.73
CA GLN A 58 -14.18 24.71 5.35
C GLN A 58 -14.41 23.42 4.58
N LYS A 59 -14.41 23.52 3.24
CA LYS A 59 -14.57 22.36 2.37
C LYS A 59 -13.37 21.45 2.54
N ASP A 60 -13.62 20.16 2.68
CA ASP A 60 -12.54 19.17 2.68
C ASP A 60 -11.79 19.25 1.35
N ARG A 61 -10.48 19.03 1.38
CA ARG A 61 -9.63 19.21 0.20
C ARG A 61 -8.75 17.99 -0.03
N ILE A 62 -8.68 17.57 -1.29
CA ILE A 62 -7.86 16.45 -1.74
C ILE A 62 -6.94 16.85 -2.88
N ILE A 63 -5.68 16.43 -2.77
CA ILE A 63 -4.65 16.63 -3.77
C ILE A 63 -4.41 15.29 -4.48
N ILE A 64 -4.81 15.22 -5.74
CA ILE A 64 -4.59 14.08 -6.62
C ILE A 64 -3.25 14.25 -7.32
N VAL A 65 -2.35 13.30 -7.13
CA VAL A 65 -0.97 13.38 -7.65
C VAL A 65 -0.72 12.22 -8.60
N ALA A 66 -0.36 12.53 -9.84
CA ALA A 66 -0.03 11.53 -10.85
C ALA A 66 1.07 12.01 -11.78
N ASN A 67 1.63 11.11 -12.58
CA ASN A 67 2.69 11.48 -13.53
C ASN A 67 2.24 12.52 -14.57
N GLN A 68 0.97 12.49 -15.00
CA GLN A 68 0.42 13.44 -15.97
C GLN A 68 -0.82 14.14 -15.42
N LEU A 69 -0.94 15.44 -15.69
CA LEU A 69 -2.17 16.18 -15.44
C LEU A 69 -3.29 15.72 -16.40
N PRO A 70 -4.56 15.81 -15.98
CA PRO A 70 -5.72 15.62 -16.84
C PRO A 70 -5.94 16.83 -17.79
N ILE A 71 -4.88 17.39 -18.38
CA ILE A 71 -4.92 18.58 -19.21
C ILE A 71 -4.29 18.30 -20.58
N ARG A 72 -4.96 18.76 -21.63
CA ARG A 72 -4.41 18.86 -22.98
C ARG A 72 -3.90 20.28 -23.19
N ALA A 73 -2.62 20.40 -23.54
CA ALA A 73 -2.00 21.67 -23.87
C ALA A 73 -1.77 21.74 -25.38
N GLN A 74 -2.11 22.87 -26.01
CA GLN A 74 -1.85 23.13 -27.41
C GLN A 74 -1.33 24.55 -27.59
N ARG A 75 -0.34 24.72 -28.46
CA ARG A 75 0.18 26.04 -28.80
C ARG A 75 -0.74 26.70 -29.83
N LYS A 76 -1.05 28.00 -29.68
CA LYS A 76 -1.86 28.70 -30.68
C LYS A 76 -1.13 28.77 -32.02
N SER A 77 -1.88 28.54 -33.10
CA SER A 77 -1.41 28.57 -34.48
C SER A 77 -1.28 29.99 -35.07
N ASP A 78 -1.68 31.02 -34.32
CA ASP A 78 -1.73 32.43 -34.76
C ASP A 78 -0.40 33.18 -34.62
N GLY A 79 0.68 32.49 -34.24
CA GLY A 79 1.99 33.10 -34.00
C GLY A 79 2.13 33.81 -32.65
N SER A 80 1.07 33.87 -31.84
CA SER A 80 1.17 34.30 -30.44
C SER A 80 1.91 33.25 -29.61
N LYS A 81 2.69 33.68 -28.61
CA LYS A 81 3.34 32.77 -27.64
C LYS A 81 2.36 32.20 -26.59
N SER A 82 1.06 32.16 -26.90
CA SER A 82 0.04 31.79 -25.91
C SER A 82 -0.39 30.33 -26.05
N TRP A 83 -0.73 29.72 -24.91
CA TRP A 83 -1.16 28.34 -24.79
C TRP A 83 -2.69 28.25 -24.69
N ILE A 84 -3.26 27.16 -25.22
CA ILE A 84 -4.66 26.77 -25.00
C ILE A 84 -4.64 25.50 -24.15
N PHE A 85 -5.39 25.51 -23.06
CA PHE A 85 -5.57 24.39 -22.16
C PHE A 85 -7.02 23.93 -22.17
N THR A 86 -7.23 22.61 -22.27
CA THR A 86 -8.54 21.98 -22.12
C THR A 86 -8.42 20.74 -21.26
N TRP A 87 -9.52 20.34 -20.62
CA TRP A 87 -9.58 19.08 -19.88
C TRP A 87 -9.36 17.87 -20.82
N ASP A 88 -8.60 16.89 -20.36
CA ASP A 88 -8.56 15.56 -20.98
C ASP A 88 -9.73 14.74 -20.43
N GLU A 89 -10.88 14.83 -21.08
CA GLU A 89 -12.11 14.11 -20.70
C GLU A 89 -11.92 12.59 -20.54
N ASN A 90 -10.93 12.02 -21.24
CA ASN A 90 -10.60 10.60 -21.18
C ASN A 90 -9.68 10.23 -19.99
N SER A 91 -9.27 11.21 -19.18
CA SER A 91 -8.40 10.97 -18.04
C SER A 91 -9.19 10.39 -16.88
N LEU A 92 -8.79 9.19 -16.42
CA LEU A 92 -9.32 8.59 -15.20
C LEU A 92 -9.24 9.53 -13.99
N LEU A 93 -8.20 10.36 -13.93
CA LEU A 93 -8.00 11.31 -12.83
C LEU A 93 -9.00 12.44 -12.83
N LEU A 94 -9.51 12.84 -14.00
CA LEU A 94 -10.61 13.81 -14.06
C LEU A 94 -11.92 13.13 -13.68
N GLN A 95 -12.16 11.94 -14.24
CA GLN A 95 -13.39 11.17 -14.08
C GLN A 95 -13.65 10.72 -12.63
N LEU A 96 -12.60 10.53 -11.82
CA LEU A 96 -12.78 10.16 -10.42
C LEU A 96 -13.38 11.29 -9.57
N LYS A 97 -13.31 12.55 -10.04
CA LYS A 97 -13.84 13.72 -9.34
C LYS A 97 -15.33 13.56 -9.04
N ASP A 98 -16.09 13.07 -10.00
CA ASP A 98 -17.54 12.85 -9.89
C ASP A 98 -17.89 11.85 -8.76
N GLY A 99 -16.94 11.00 -8.35
CA GLY A 99 -17.10 10.10 -7.21
C GLY A 99 -16.88 10.74 -5.84
N LEU A 100 -16.16 11.86 -5.79
CA LEU A 100 -15.72 12.52 -4.56
C LEU A 100 -16.76 13.50 -3.99
N GLY A 101 -17.89 13.68 -4.67
CA GLY A 101 -18.96 14.59 -4.27
C GLY A 101 -18.77 15.97 -4.89
N ASP A 102 -19.54 16.24 -5.94
CA ASP A 102 -19.58 17.56 -6.55
C ASP A 102 -20.03 18.59 -5.50
N ASP A 103 -19.23 19.64 -5.32
CA ASP A 103 -19.39 20.75 -4.38
C ASP A 103 -18.97 20.56 -2.91
N GLU A 104 -18.75 19.34 -2.43
CA GLU A 104 -18.33 19.09 -1.03
C GLU A 104 -16.80 19.12 -0.85
N ILE A 105 -16.06 18.60 -1.84
CA ILE A 105 -14.60 18.44 -1.77
C ILE A 105 -13.91 19.27 -2.86
N GLU A 106 -12.93 20.10 -2.46
CA GLU A 106 -12.05 20.78 -3.41
C GLU A 106 -10.96 19.80 -3.89
N VAL A 107 -10.83 19.64 -5.21
CA VAL A 107 -9.83 18.75 -5.83
C VAL A 107 -8.74 19.59 -6.51
N ILE A 108 -7.48 19.35 -6.11
CA ILE A 108 -6.29 19.93 -6.74
C ILE A 108 -5.52 18.81 -7.43
N TYR A 109 -5.07 19.04 -8.67
CA TYR A 109 -4.27 18.07 -9.42
C TYR A 109 -2.80 18.47 -9.47
N VAL A 110 -1.89 17.54 -9.26
CA VAL A 110 -0.44 17.74 -9.41
C VAL A 110 0.11 16.73 -10.42
N GLY A 111 0.79 17.21 -11.46
CA GLY A 111 1.20 16.36 -12.58
C GLY A 111 2.10 17.07 -13.60
N CYS A 112 2.74 16.33 -14.50
CA CYS A 112 3.39 16.91 -15.68
C CYS A 112 2.38 17.21 -16.80
N LEU A 113 2.66 18.22 -17.62
CA LEU A 113 2.01 18.36 -18.92
C LEU A 113 2.66 17.41 -19.94
N ARG A 114 1.92 17.04 -21.00
CA ARG A 114 2.46 16.23 -22.09
C ARG A 114 3.42 17.02 -23.00
N GLU A 115 3.20 18.32 -23.11
CA GLU A 115 4.02 19.24 -23.91
C GLU A 115 5.14 19.85 -23.08
N GLU A 116 6.27 20.13 -23.72
CA GLU A 116 7.41 20.81 -23.10
C GLU A 116 7.16 22.33 -23.05
N ILE A 117 7.22 22.89 -21.84
CA ILE A 117 7.03 24.33 -21.61
C ILE A 117 8.39 24.97 -21.34
N HIS A 118 8.73 25.97 -22.15
CA HIS A 118 9.99 26.70 -22.00
C HIS A 118 10.08 27.39 -20.63
N PRO A 119 11.24 27.39 -19.94
CA PRO A 119 11.37 27.95 -18.58
C PRO A 119 10.84 29.38 -18.41
N SER A 120 10.94 30.23 -19.43
CA SER A 120 10.42 31.61 -19.38
C SER A 120 8.89 31.72 -19.36
N GLU A 121 8.17 30.66 -19.76
CA GLU A 121 6.70 30.63 -19.85
C GLU A 121 6.08 29.85 -18.67
N GLN A 122 6.90 29.19 -17.84
CA GLN A 122 6.43 28.26 -16.79
C GLN A 122 5.60 28.94 -15.69
N ASP A 123 5.96 30.17 -15.29
CA ASP A 123 5.23 30.91 -14.25
C ASP A 123 3.82 31.29 -14.74
N GLU A 124 3.71 31.80 -15.96
CA GLU A 124 2.42 32.16 -16.59
C GLU A 124 1.53 30.93 -16.75
N VAL A 125 2.09 29.83 -17.27
CA VAL A 125 1.36 28.57 -17.43
C VAL A 125 0.89 28.01 -16.08
N SER A 126 1.73 28.09 -15.04
CA SER A 126 1.36 27.64 -13.69
C SER A 126 0.20 28.43 -13.12
N GLN A 127 0.21 29.75 -13.30
CA GLN A 127 -0.86 30.61 -12.83
C GLN A 127 -2.18 30.31 -13.54
N ILE A 128 -2.17 30.20 -14.88
CA ILE A 128 -3.36 29.87 -15.67
C ILE A 128 -3.96 28.53 -15.24
N LEU A 129 -3.11 27.50 -15.09
CA LEU A 129 -3.54 26.16 -14.71
C LEU A 129 -4.09 26.09 -13.28
N LEU A 130 -3.50 26.82 -12.34
CA LEU A 130 -3.98 26.84 -10.96
C LEU A 130 -5.31 27.58 -10.84
N GLU A 131 -5.43 28.76 -11.44
CA GLU A 131 -6.62 29.61 -11.35
C GLU A 131 -7.82 29.01 -12.09
N THR A 132 -7.59 28.46 -13.30
CA THR A 132 -8.68 27.98 -14.18
C THR A 132 -9.01 26.52 -13.95
N PHE A 133 -8.00 25.68 -13.68
CA PHE A 133 -8.14 24.22 -13.66
C PHE A 133 -7.80 23.59 -12.30
N LYS A 134 -7.40 24.38 -11.29
CA LYS A 134 -6.90 23.84 -10.00
C LYS A 134 -5.78 22.81 -10.19
N CYS A 135 -4.95 23.03 -11.21
CA CYS A 135 -3.85 22.16 -11.58
C CYS A 135 -2.51 22.82 -11.27
N VAL A 136 -1.62 22.09 -10.61
CA VAL A 136 -0.24 22.49 -10.32
C VAL A 136 0.69 21.71 -11.25
N PRO A 137 1.24 22.35 -12.30
CA PRO A 137 2.14 21.69 -13.22
C PRO A 137 3.50 21.40 -12.56
N THR A 138 4.00 20.20 -12.81
CA THR A 138 5.34 19.76 -12.40
C THR A 138 6.25 19.76 -13.62
N PHE A 139 7.07 20.80 -13.76
CA PHE A 139 8.05 20.88 -14.84
C PHE A 139 9.30 20.08 -14.48
N ILE A 140 9.60 19.06 -15.28
CA ILE A 140 10.80 18.23 -15.14
C ILE A 140 11.72 18.53 -16.33
N PRO A 141 13.01 18.83 -16.11
CA PRO A 141 13.97 19.02 -17.19
C PRO A 141 13.96 17.84 -18.18
N PRO A 142 14.03 18.07 -19.51
CA PRO A 142 13.84 17.01 -20.52
C PRO A 142 14.77 15.80 -20.35
N ASP A 143 16.05 16.03 -20.04
CA ASP A 143 17.01 14.95 -19.77
C ASP A 143 16.60 14.12 -18.54
N LEU A 144 16.21 14.81 -17.46
CA LEU A 144 15.76 14.15 -16.24
C LEU A 144 14.47 13.36 -16.51
N PHE A 145 13.51 13.94 -17.24
CA PHE A 145 12.26 13.28 -17.61
C PHE A 145 12.52 12.02 -18.45
N SER A 146 13.43 12.10 -19.43
CA SER A 146 13.81 10.95 -20.26
C SER A 146 14.36 9.80 -19.41
N ARG A 147 15.31 10.09 -18.51
CA ARG A 147 15.91 9.08 -17.62
C ARG A 147 14.94 8.52 -16.59
N TYR A 148 14.05 9.36 -16.04
CA TYR A 148 13.01 8.97 -15.10
C TYR A 148 11.91 8.13 -15.76
N TYR A 149 11.25 8.68 -16.78
CA TYR A 149 10.06 8.10 -17.38
C TYR A 149 10.39 7.02 -18.41
N HIS A 150 11.18 7.35 -19.44
CA HIS A 150 11.53 6.37 -20.47
C HIS A 150 12.57 5.36 -19.97
N GLY A 151 13.52 5.80 -19.15
CA GLY A 151 14.51 4.93 -18.51
C GLY A 151 13.92 4.11 -17.37
N PHE A 152 13.87 4.66 -16.16
CA PHE A 152 13.54 3.87 -14.97
C PHE A 152 12.11 3.31 -14.99
N CYS A 153 11.10 4.14 -15.26
CA CYS A 153 9.70 3.73 -15.23
C CYS A 153 9.38 2.71 -16.34
N LYS A 154 9.72 3.00 -17.60
CA LYS A 154 9.34 2.16 -18.74
C LYS A 154 10.32 1.03 -19.08
N GLN A 155 11.62 1.16 -18.78
CA GLN A 155 12.58 0.08 -19.05
C GLN A 155 12.87 -0.80 -17.83
N GLN A 156 12.64 -0.36 -16.58
CA GLN A 156 12.91 -1.19 -15.39
C GLN A 156 11.65 -1.57 -14.62
N LEU A 157 10.86 -0.61 -14.14
CA LEU A 157 9.68 -0.92 -13.32
C LEU A 157 8.57 -1.61 -14.13
N TRP A 158 8.24 -1.08 -15.31
CA TRP A 158 7.16 -1.60 -16.14
C TRP A 158 7.39 -3.06 -16.55
N PRO A 159 8.55 -3.46 -17.11
CA PRO A 159 8.78 -4.86 -17.45
C PRO A 159 8.78 -5.78 -16.22
N LEU A 160 9.42 -5.35 -15.13
CA LEU A 160 9.50 -6.14 -13.90
C LEU A 160 8.09 -6.40 -13.31
N PHE A 161 7.24 -5.38 -13.25
CA PHE A 161 5.88 -5.51 -12.70
C PHE A 161 4.99 -6.37 -13.60
N HIS A 162 5.33 -6.48 -14.88
CA HIS A 162 4.67 -7.35 -15.85
C HIS A 162 5.42 -8.69 -16.06
N TYR A 163 6.22 -9.12 -15.07
CA TYR A 163 6.86 -10.43 -15.01
C TYR A 163 7.94 -10.69 -16.08
N MET A 164 8.47 -9.63 -16.69
CA MET A 164 9.66 -9.72 -17.54
C MET A 164 10.92 -9.52 -16.71
N LEU A 165 11.71 -10.60 -16.58
CA LEU A 165 12.98 -10.57 -15.87
C LEU A 165 14.09 -9.97 -16.74
N PRO A 166 15.01 -9.20 -16.14
CA PRO A 166 16.15 -8.60 -16.84
C PRO A 166 17.26 -9.62 -17.10
N LEU A 167 16.97 -10.67 -17.87
CA LEU A 167 17.90 -11.78 -18.12
C LEU A 167 19.03 -11.40 -19.09
N SER A 168 18.79 -10.45 -19.98
CA SER A 168 19.77 -9.95 -20.94
C SER A 168 19.72 -8.42 -21.01
N PRO A 169 20.74 -7.75 -21.57
CA PRO A 169 20.67 -6.31 -21.81
C PRO A 169 19.48 -5.90 -22.70
N ASP A 170 19.06 -6.79 -23.60
CA ASP A 170 17.94 -6.58 -24.52
C ASP A 170 16.57 -6.79 -23.85
N LEU A 171 16.46 -7.73 -22.91
CA LEU A 171 15.19 -8.06 -22.23
C LEU A 171 15.15 -7.39 -20.87
N GLY A 172 14.35 -6.34 -20.69
CA GLY A 172 14.09 -5.71 -19.38
C GLY A 172 15.22 -4.87 -18.78
N GLY A 173 16.40 -4.84 -19.41
CA GLY A 173 17.52 -3.96 -19.07
C GLY A 173 18.19 -4.22 -17.70
N ARG A 174 19.52 -4.17 -17.63
CA ARG A 174 20.22 -4.27 -16.33
C ARG A 174 19.90 -3.06 -15.45
N PHE A 175 19.87 -3.27 -14.14
CA PHE A 175 19.66 -2.19 -13.18
C PHE A 175 20.70 -1.08 -13.37
N ASN A 176 20.21 0.15 -13.43
CA ASN A 176 21.02 1.35 -13.66
C ASN A 176 20.79 2.37 -12.55
N ARG A 177 21.84 2.61 -11.75
CA ARG A 177 21.80 3.50 -10.60
C ARG A 177 21.54 4.97 -10.98
N SER A 178 21.98 5.42 -12.16
CA SER A 178 21.72 6.80 -12.59
C SER A 178 20.26 7.03 -12.96
N LEU A 179 19.59 6.00 -13.49
CA LEU A 179 18.14 6.03 -13.74
C LEU A 179 17.35 6.02 -12.43
N TRP A 180 17.79 5.25 -11.43
CA TRP A 180 17.22 5.30 -10.09
C TRP A 180 17.36 6.70 -9.45
N GLN A 181 18.53 7.32 -9.55
CA GLN A 181 18.74 8.69 -9.06
C GLN A 181 17.85 9.71 -9.78
N ALA A 182 17.64 9.54 -11.09
CA ALA A 182 16.70 10.36 -11.85
C ALA A 182 15.27 10.17 -11.34
N TYR A 183 14.85 8.94 -11.04
CA TYR A 183 13.54 8.63 -10.48
C TYR A 183 13.30 9.27 -9.12
N VAL A 184 14.27 9.17 -8.22
CA VAL A 184 14.21 9.81 -6.89
C VAL A 184 14.20 11.33 -7.02
N SER A 185 15.00 11.91 -7.92
CA SER A 185 15.02 13.35 -8.17
C SER A 185 13.69 13.87 -8.74
N ALA A 186 13.09 13.16 -9.70
CA ALA A 186 11.79 13.51 -10.25
C ALA A 186 10.69 13.48 -9.16
N ASN A 187 10.63 12.41 -8.37
CA ASN A 187 9.69 12.28 -7.25
C ASN A 187 9.86 13.38 -6.20
N LYS A 188 11.09 13.84 -5.98
CA LYS A 188 11.36 14.99 -5.10
C LYS A 188 10.77 16.28 -5.66
N ILE A 189 10.91 16.54 -6.97
CA ILE A 189 10.31 17.72 -7.62
C ILE A 189 8.78 17.70 -7.48
N PHE A 190 8.15 16.53 -7.67
CA PHE A 190 6.72 16.37 -7.40
C PHE A 190 6.36 16.69 -5.94
N ALA A 191 7.13 16.18 -4.98
CA ALA A 191 6.91 16.47 -3.57
C ALA A 191 7.05 17.97 -3.27
N ASP A 192 8.04 18.65 -3.85
CA ASP A 192 8.24 20.09 -3.69
C ASP A 192 7.02 20.88 -4.22
N ARG A 193 6.42 20.47 -5.34
CA ARG A 193 5.19 21.08 -5.88
C ARG A 193 3.95 20.87 -5.00
N ILE A 194 3.83 19.71 -4.36
CA ILE A 194 2.74 19.47 -3.40
C ILE A 194 2.91 20.37 -2.17
N MET A 195 4.15 20.55 -1.70
CA MET A 195 4.46 21.40 -0.54
C MET A 195 4.10 22.88 -0.76
N GLU A 196 3.99 23.34 -2.00
CA GLU A 196 3.58 24.72 -2.32
C GLU A 196 2.09 24.98 -2.05
N VAL A 197 1.25 23.94 -2.07
CA VAL A 197 -0.22 24.10 -2.02
C VAL A 197 -0.91 23.38 -0.86
N ILE A 198 -0.25 22.40 -0.24
CA ILE A 198 -0.82 21.55 0.82
C ILE A 198 -1.02 22.29 2.15
N ASN A 199 -2.17 22.06 2.77
CA ASN A 199 -2.42 22.26 4.19
C ASN A 199 -2.26 20.89 4.89
N PRO A 200 -1.14 20.64 5.59
CA PRO A 200 -0.78 19.29 6.04
C PRO A 200 -1.65 18.72 7.16
N GLU A 201 -2.42 19.55 7.87
CA GLU A 201 -3.31 19.10 8.95
C GLU A 201 -4.67 18.60 8.40
N ASP A 202 -5.17 19.26 7.35
CA ASP A 202 -6.53 19.04 6.85
C ASP A 202 -6.55 18.23 5.56
N ASP A 203 -5.63 18.47 4.63
CA ASP A 203 -5.69 17.92 3.27
C ASP A 203 -5.40 16.41 3.22
N PHE A 204 -6.07 15.76 2.28
CA PHE A 204 -5.71 14.43 1.82
C PHE A 204 -4.80 14.51 0.60
N VAL A 205 -3.78 13.66 0.53
CA VAL A 205 -2.97 13.49 -0.68
C VAL A 205 -3.15 12.08 -1.19
N TRP A 206 -3.58 11.94 -2.44
CA TRP A 206 -3.78 10.66 -3.09
C TRP A 206 -2.83 10.53 -4.28
N VAL A 207 -1.85 9.63 -4.14
CA VAL A 207 -0.76 9.40 -5.09
C VAL A 207 -1.09 8.22 -5.99
N HIS A 208 -0.90 8.38 -7.30
CA HIS A 208 -1.24 7.37 -8.30
C HIS A 208 0.00 6.79 -8.99
N ASP A 209 0.03 5.46 -8.99
CA ASP A 209 0.81 4.57 -9.85
C ASP A 209 2.34 4.48 -9.59
N TYR A 210 2.97 3.51 -10.26
CA TYR A 210 4.37 3.12 -10.07
C TYR A 210 5.40 4.23 -10.36
N HIS A 211 4.99 5.30 -11.03
CA HIS A 211 5.81 6.47 -11.30
C HIS A 211 6.22 7.23 -10.03
N LEU A 212 5.40 7.17 -8.98
CA LEU A 212 5.50 8.03 -7.81
C LEU A 212 5.62 7.25 -6.48
N MET A 213 6.18 6.03 -6.51
CA MET A 213 6.21 5.13 -5.35
C MET A 213 7.07 5.65 -4.18
N VAL A 214 8.06 6.52 -4.45
CA VAL A 214 8.90 7.09 -3.38
C VAL A 214 8.40 8.42 -2.83
N LEU A 215 7.43 9.03 -3.50
CA LEU A 215 6.83 10.31 -3.12
C LEU A 215 6.28 10.35 -1.68
N PRO A 216 5.59 9.31 -1.16
CA PRO A 216 5.08 9.33 0.22
C PRO A 216 6.17 9.57 1.27
N THR A 217 7.41 9.12 1.03
CA THR A 217 8.53 9.33 1.96
C THR A 217 8.90 10.80 2.06
N PHE A 218 8.93 11.53 0.93
CA PHE A 218 9.28 12.94 0.93
C PHE A 218 8.24 13.78 1.69
N LEU A 219 6.96 13.48 1.49
CA LEU A 219 5.88 14.16 2.20
C LEU A 219 5.92 13.86 3.70
N ARG A 220 6.01 12.58 4.10
CA ARG A 220 6.10 12.20 5.53
C ARG A 220 7.31 12.77 6.23
N LYS A 221 8.43 12.93 5.54
CA LYS A 221 9.64 13.53 6.10
C LYS A 221 9.43 15.00 6.46
N ARG A 222 8.56 15.71 5.73
CA ARG A 222 8.23 17.11 6.01
C ARG A 222 7.06 17.24 6.99
N PHE A 223 6.07 16.38 6.84
CA PHE A 223 4.82 16.39 7.58
C PHE A 223 4.53 14.99 8.12
N ASN A 224 4.93 14.70 9.36
CA ASN A 224 4.81 13.35 9.93
C ASN A 224 3.36 12.83 10.02
N ARG A 225 2.35 13.70 9.93
CA ARG A 225 0.92 13.40 10.11
C ARG A 225 0.06 13.55 8.85
N VAL A 226 0.66 13.92 7.71
CA VAL A 226 -0.06 14.10 6.45
C VAL A 226 -0.86 12.83 6.09
N LYS A 227 -2.10 13.03 5.64
CA LYS A 227 -3.05 11.98 5.29
C LYS A 227 -2.74 11.48 3.87
N LEU A 228 -2.23 10.26 3.72
CA LEU A 228 -1.67 9.75 2.46
C LEU A 228 -2.34 8.48 1.97
N GLY A 229 -2.96 8.57 0.80
CA GLY A 229 -3.38 7.43 0.00
C GLY A 229 -2.38 7.16 -1.13
N PHE A 230 -2.15 5.90 -1.46
CA PHE A 230 -1.45 5.47 -2.68
C PHE A 230 -2.28 4.42 -3.41
N PHE A 231 -2.40 4.50 -4.74
CA PHE A 231 -3.06 3.46 -5.53
C PHE A 231 -2.16 2.99 -6.67
N LEU A 232 -1.91 1.68 -6.76
CA LEU A 232 -1.13 1.08 -7.85
C LEU A 232 -2.05 0.60 -8.99
N HIS A 233 -1.89 1.17 -10.18
CA HIS A 233 -2.68 0.78 -11.34
C HIS A 233 -2.06 -0.38 -12.15
N SER A 234 -0.74 -0.54 -12.04
CA SER A 234 -0.04 -1.71 -12.59
C SER A 234 -0.21 -2.97 -11.72
N PRO A 235 0.09 -4.17 -12.24
CA PRO A 235 0.22 -5.36 -11.39
C PRO A 235 1.31 -5.15 -10.33
N PHE A 236 1.21 -5.87 -9.22
CA PHE A 236 2.31 -6.03 -8.28
C PHE A 236 2.88 -7.45 -8.41
N PRO A 237 4.18 -7.62 -8.72
CA PRO A 237 4.74 -8.93 -9.02
C PRO A 237 4.94 -9.76 -7.75
N SER A 238 4.99 -11.09 -7.91
CA SER A 238 5.31 -12.00 -6.82
C SER A 238 6.69 -11.70 -6.20
N SER A 239 6.90 -12.14 -4.96
CA SER A 239 8.16 -11.88 -4.24
C SER A 239 9.39 -12.47 -4.92
N GLU A 240 9.25 -13.56 -5.69
CA GLU A 240 10.33 -14.16 -6.47
C GLU A 240 10.81 -13.28 -7.64
N ILE A 241 9.88 -12.53 -8.24
CA ILE A 241 10.20 -11.57 -9.30
C ILE A 241 10.65 -10.25 -8.67
N TYR A 242 9.91 -9.75 -7.68
CA TYR A 242 10.19 -8.47 -7.03
C TYR A 242 11.58 -8.43 -6.37
N LYS A 243 12.06 -9.56 -5.81
CA LYS A 243 13.38 -9.62 -5.17
C LYS A 243 14.55 -9.36 -6.12
N THR A 244 14.34 -9.48 -7.42
CA THR A 244 15.37 -9.18 -8.44
C THR A 244 15.66 -7.69 -8.54
N LEU A 245 14.77 -6.82 -8.04
CA LEU A 245 14.98 -5.39 -7.96
C LEU A 245 16.01 -5.05 -6.87
N PRO A 246 17.13 -4.38 -7.19
CA PRO A 246 18.14 -4.04 -6.19
C PRO A 246 17.67 -3.07 -5.11
N ILE A 247 16.72 -2.19 -5.44
CA ILE A 247 16.16 -1.15 -4.56
C ILE A 247 14.79 -1.52 -3.96
N ARG A 248 14.51 -2.82 -3.89
CA ARG A 248 13.22 -3.40 -3.45
C ARG A 248 12.80 -2.93 -2.05
N GLU A 249 13.72 -2.87 -1.10
CA GLU A 249 13.36 -2.48 0.27
C GLU A 249 13.04 -1.00 0.37
N GLU A 250 13.77 -0.16 -0.37
CA GLU A 250 13.53 1.29 -0.42
C GLU A 250 12.14 1.60 -0.99
N LEU A 251 11.71 0.91 -2.04
CA LEU A 251 10.35 1.07 -2.59
C LEU A 251 9.28 0.59 -1.62
N LEU A 252 9.44 -0.58 -0.99
CA LEU A 252 8.47 -1.07 -0.02
C LEU A 252 8.35 -0.13 1.17
N ARG A 253 9.47 0.27 1.77
CA ARG A 253 9.48 1.24 2.89
C ARG A 253 8.88 2.58 2.49
N ALA A 254 9.09 3.01 1.24
CA ALA A 254 8.52 4.24 0.76
C ALA A 254 7.00 4.17 0.59
N LEU A 255 6.47 3.08 0.06
CA LEU A 255 5.02 2.86 0.01
C LEU A 255 4.40 2.77 1.42
N LEU A 256 5.09 2.14 2.37
CA LEU A 256 4.66 2.03 3.76
C LEU A 256 4.64 3.38 4.53
N ASN A 257 5.09 4.47 3.91
CA ASN A 257 4.87 5.83 4.43
C ASN A 257 3.45 6.35 4.13
N SER A 258 2.66 5.67 3.29
CA SER A 258 1.23 5.91 3.11
C SER A 258 0.40 5.35 4.26
N ASP A 259 -0.84 5.81 4.39
CA ASP A 259 -1.85 5.29 5.32
C ASP A 259 -2.70 4.22 4.69
N LEU A 260 -3.10 4.42 3.43
CA LEU A 260 -3.89 3.46 2.66
C LEU A 260 -3.19 3.16 1.34
N ILE A 261 -2.99 1.88 1.03
CA ILE A 261 -2.42 1.40 -0.24
C ILE A 261 -3.48 0.59 -0.98
N GLY A 262 -3.82 1.02 -2.19
CA GLY A 262 -4.81 0.41 -3.06
C GLY A 262 -4.21 -0.46 -4.17
N PHE A 263 -4.86 -1.59 -4.44
CA PHE A 263 -4.58 -2.47 -5.57
C PHE A 263 -5.87 -2.87 -6.28
N HIS A 264 -5.77 -3.23 -7.56
CA HIS A 264 -6.93 -3.68 -8.34
C HIS A 264 -7.47 -5.06 -7.95
N THR A 265 -6.58 -6.02 -7.66
CA THR A 265 -6.96 -7.41 -7.38
C THR A 265 -6.35 -7.90 -6.08
N PHE A 266 -6.95 -8.94 -5.50
CA PHE A 266 -6.42 -9.57 -4.29
C PHE A 266 -5.03 -10.18 -4.53
N ASP A 267 -4.73 -10.69 -5.71
CA ASP A 267 -3.41 -11.23 -6.01
C ASP A 267 -2.31 -10.20 -5.93
N TYR A 268 -2.54 -8.98 -6.46
CA TYR A 268 -1.54 -7.91 -6.39
C TYR A 268 -1.30 -7.48 -4.94
N ALA A 269 -2.36 -7.32 -4.15
CA ALA A 269 -2.25 -7.01 -2.73
C ALA A 269 -1.55 -8.12 -1.94
N ARG A 270 -1.88 -9.39 -2.20
CA ARG A 270 -1.24 -10.55 -1.58
C ARG A 270 0.25 -10.62 -1.91
N HIS A 271 0.63 -10.31 -3.15
CA HIS A 271 2.04 -10.25 -3.53
C HIS A 271 2.79 -9.13 -2.81
N PHE A 272 2.20 -7.94 -2.68
CA PHE A 272 2.76 -6.85 -1.89
C PHE A 272 2.95 -7.26 -0.42
N LEU A 273 1.92 -7.81 0.21
CA LEU A 273 1.97 -8.31 1.59
C LEU A 273 3.04 -9.38 1.78
N SER A 274 3.16 -10.31 0.84
CA SER A 274 4.22 -11.33 0.84
C SER A 274 5.61 -10.71 0.74
N CYS A 275 5.80 -9.66 -0.08
CA CYS A 275 7.06 -8.94 -0.15
C CYS A 275 7.38 -8.22 1.16
N CYS A 276 6.42 -7.54 1.78
CA CYS A 276 6.60 -6.90 3.08
C CYS A 276 6.96 -7.93 4.18
N SER A 277 6.30 -9.08 4.19
CA SER A 277 6.60 -10.14 5.17
C SER A 277 7.99 -10.74 4.96
N ARG A 278 8.32 -11.15 3.74
CA ARG A 278 9.59 -11.83 3.44
C ARG A 278 10.82 -10.91 3.49
N MET A 279 10.67 -9.64 3.09
CA MET A 279 11.80 -8.71 2.99
C MET A 279 11.95 -7.80 4.21
N LEU A 280 10.86 -7.47 4.89
CA LEU A 280 10.86 -6.54 6.02
C LEU A 280 10.45 -7.19 7.34
N GLY A 281 10.10 -8.49 7.35
CA GLY A 281 9.68 -9.20 8.55
C GLY A 281 8.32 -8.73 9.10
N LEU A 282 7.50 -8.07 8.28
CA LEU A 282 6.26 -7.45 8.74
C LEU A 282 5.11 -8.45 8.75
N THR A 283 4.29 -8.37 9.78
CA THR A 283 3.04 -9.13 9.89
C THR A 283 1.86 -8.26 9.47
N TYR A 284 0.88 -8.88 8.84
CA TYR A 284 -0.40 -8.24 8.53
C TYR A 284 -1.54 -9.06 9.13
N GLU A 285 -2.62 -8.37 9.48
CA GLU A 285 -3.81 -9.00 10.03
C GLU A 285 -5.02 -8.64 9.18
N SER A 286 -5.96 -9.59 9.05
CA SER A 286 -7.28 -9.32 8.49
C SER A 286 -8.29 -9.26 9.63
N ARG A 287 -8.89 -8.09 9.87
CA ARG A 287 -9.93 -7.88 10.89
C ARG A 287 -11.19 -7.36 10.24
N ARG A 288 -12.30 -8.11 10.35
CA ARG A 288 -13.63 -7.71 9.83
C ARG A 288 -13.62 -7.27 8.35
N GLY A 289 -12.84 -7.97 7.51
CA GLY A 289 -12.72 -7.67 6.08
C GLY A 289 -11.73 -6.55 5.71
N TYR A 290 -11.09 -5.91 6.71
CA TYR A 290 -10.02 -4.94 6.49
C TYR A 290 -8.66 -5.62 6.66
N ILE A 291 -7.75 -5.38 5.72
CA ILE A 291 -6.36 -5.87 5.81
C ILE A 291 -5.48 -4.71 6.26
N GLY A 292 -4.81 -4.87 7.39
CA GLY A 292 -3.91 -3.87 7.96
C GLY A 292 -2.53 -4.46 8.21
N LEU A 293 -1.50 -3.69 7.87
CA LEU A 293 -0.11 -4.02 8.14
C LEU A 293 0.40 -3.12 9.28
N ASP A 294 0.92 -3.70 10.36
CA ASP A 294 1.55 -2.92 11.42
C ASP A 294 2.97 -2.52 11.00
N TYR A 295 3.20 -1.22 10.88
CA TYR A 295 4.47 -0.65 10.51
C TYR A 295 4.82 0.51 11.44
N CYS A 296 5.74 0.24 12.37
CA CYS A 296 6.25 1.22 13.32
C CYS A 296 5.13 1.85 14.18
N GLY A 297 4.14 1.07 14.61
CA GLY A 297 3.04 1.55 15.46
C GLY A 297 1.98 2.32 14.69
N ARG A 298 2.07 2.33 13.36
CA ARG A 298 0.99 2.76 12.45
C ARG A 298 0.39 1.54 11.79
N THR A 299 -0.90 1.58 11.55
CA THR A 299 -1.58 0.57 10.74
C THR A 299 -1.69 1.11 9.32
N VAL A 300 -0.97 0.48 8.39
CA VAL A 300 -1.09 0.76 6.95
C VAL A 300 -2.21 -0.11 6.39
N GLY A 301 -3.29 0.52 5.95
CA GLY A 301 -4.42 -0.14 5.34
C GLY A 301 -4.13 -0.64 3.93
N ILE A 302 -4.66 -1.81 3.59
CA ILE A 302 -4.62 -2.35 2.24
C ILE A 302 -6.05 -2.41 1.68
N LYS A 303 -6.29 -1.63 0.62
CA LYS A 303 -7.55 -1.61 -0.12
C LYS A 303 -7.41 -2.43 -1.39
N ILE A 304 -8.42 -3.24 -1.68
CA ILE A 304 -8.51 -4.01 -2.91
C ILE A 304 -9.79 -3.60 -3.60
N LEU A 305 -9.66 -2.90 -4.72
CA LEU A 305 -10.80 -2.39 -5.46
C LEU A 305 -10.45 -2.19 -6.93
N PRO A 306 -11.07 -2.94 -7.87
CA PRO A 306 -10.89 -2.68 -9.29
C PRO A 306 -11.45 -1.31 -9.64
N VAL A 307 -10.74 -0.55 -10.48
CA VAL A 307 -11.26 0.72 -10.98
C VAL A 307 -12.28 0.47 -12.10
N GLY A 308 -13.35 1.26 -12.09
CA GLY A 308 -14.39 1.23 -13.11
C GLY A 308 -14.18 2.25 -14.23
N ILE A 309 -15.19 2.38 -15.08
CA ILE A 309 -15.28 3.38 -16.16
C ILE A 309 -16.25 4.50 -15.78
N HIS A 310 -16.19 5.61 -16.51
CA HIS A 310 -17.14 6.71 -16.32
C HIS A 310 -18.40 6.54 -17.18
N MET A 311 -19.52 6.21 -16.54
CA MET A 311 -20.79 5.93 -17.22
C MET A 311 -21.35 7.15 -17.98
N GLY A 312 -21.37 8.34 -17.36
CA GLY A 312 -21.93 9.55 -17.97
C GLY A 312 -21.22 9.97 -19.27
N GLN A 313 -19.88 9.94 -19.28
CA GLN A 313 -19.06 10.20 -20.45
C GLN A 313 -19.32 9.21 -21.60
N LEU A 314 -19.36 7.90 -21.34
CA LEU A 314 -19.65 6.93 -22.41
C LEU A 314 -21.06 7.14 -22.97
N GLN A 315 -22.05 7.40 -22.11
CA GLN A 315 -23.42 7.69 -22.54
C GLN A 315 -23.53 9.02 -23.30
N SER A 316 -22.70 10.03 -23.02
CA SER A 316 -22.69 11.27 -23.79
C SER A 316 -22.09 11.03 -25.18
N VAL A 317 -21.01 10.27 -25.28
CA VAL A 317 -20.35 9.94 -26.55
C VAL A 317 -21.22 9.04 -27.43
N LEU A 318 -21.95 8.08 -26.85
CA LEU A 318 -22.92 7.25 -27.59
C LEU A 318 -24.07 8.07 -28.20
N ARG A 319 -24.35 9.27 -27.70
CA ARG A 319 -25.41 10.17 -28.21
C ARG A 319 -24.92 11.17 -29.26
N LEU A 320 -23.62 11.18 -29.57
CA LEU A 320 -23.06 12.10 -30.56
C LEU A 320 -23.47 11.71 -31.99
N PRO A 321 -23.89 12.66 -32.83
CA PRO A 321 -24.17 12.41 -34.25
C PRO A 321 -22.99 11.84 -35.04
N GLU A 322 -21.76 12.20 -34.64
CA GLU A 322 -20.53 11.67 -35.21
C GLU A 322 -20.36 10.17 -34.92
N THR A 323 -20.77 9.72 -33.73
CA THR A 323 -20.78 8.29 -33.37
C THR A 323 -21.77 7.55 -34.23
N GLU A 324 -23.00 8.06 -34.38
CA GLU A 324 -24.03 7.47 -35.23
C GLU A 324 -23.58 7.35 -36.68
N THR A 325 -23.03 8.43 -37.23
CA THR A 325 -22.50 8.45 -38.60
C THR A 325 -21.41 7.40 -38.77
N LYS A 326 -20.49 7.29 -37.80
CA LYS A 326 -19.41 6.32 -37.86
C LYS A 326 -19.91 4.88 -37.74
N VAL A 327 -20.90 4.63 -36.89
CA VAL A 327 -21.54 3.30 -36.77
C VAL A 327 -22.19 2.91 -38.09
N ALA A 328 -22.91 3.82 -38.76
CA ALA A 328 -23.52 3.55 -40.06
C ALA A 328 -22.46 3.22 -41.15
N GLU A 329 -21.32 3.93 -41.16
CA GLU A 329 -20.19 3.61 -42.04
C GLU A 329 -19.66 2.20 -41.80
N LEU A 330 -19.44 1.82 -40.54
CA LEU A 330 -18.90 0.51 -40.17
C LEU A 330 -19.87 -0.63 -40.49
N ILE A 331 -21.18 -0.43 -40.29
CA ILE A 331 -22.20 -1.40 -40.71
C ILE A 331 -22.17 -1.59 -42.22
N LYS A 332 -22.07 -0.52 -43.00
CA LYS A 332 -21.95 -0.61 -44.46
C LYS A 332 -20.66 -1.31 -44.90
N GLN A 333 -19.56 -1.08 -44.18
CA GLN A 333 -18.26 -1.67 -44.46
C GLN A 333 -18.21 -3.17 -44.16
N PHE A 334 -18.81 -3.60 -43.05
CA PHE A 334 -18.71 -4.98 -42.57
C PHE A 334 -20.06 -5.71 -42.63
N GLY A 335 -21.06 -5.24 -41.87
CA GLY A 335 -22.36 -5.91 -41.72
C GLY A 335 -23.13 -6.11 -43.03
N ASP A 336 -23.29 -5.07 -43.85
CA ASP A 336 -24.00 -5.15 -45.14
C ASP A 336 -23.25 -6.04 -46.16
N GLN A 337 -21.96 -6.33 -45.92
CA GLN A 337 -21.17 -7.28 -46.72
C GLN A 337 -21.20 -8.72 -46.16
N GLY A 338 -22.04 -8.98 -45.15
CA GLY A 338 -22.14 -10.28 -44.49
C GLY A 338 -20.93 -10.62 -43.62
N ARG A 339 -20.18 -9.60 -43.16
CA ARG A 339 -18.95 -9.79 -42.37
C ARG A 339 -19.17 -9.54 -40.88
N ILE A 340 -18.57 -10.40 -40.06
CA ILE A 340 -18.59 -10.36 -38.60
C ILE A 340 -17.28 -9.73 -38.13
N MET A 341 -17.38 -8.66 -37.32
CA MET A 341 -16.22 -7.93 -36.81
C MET A 341 -15.81 -8.43 -35.43
N LEU A 342 -14.59 -8.98 -35.33
CA LEU A 342 -13.85 -9.14 -34.09
C LEU A 342 -13.01 -7.88 -33.85
N LEU A 343 -12.86 -7.46 -32.60
CA LEU A 343 -12.18 -6.22 -32.26
C LEU A 343 -11.08 -6.44 -31.23
N GLY A 344 -9.88 -6.00 -31.55
CA GLY A 344 -8.80 -5.80 -30.59
C GLY A 344 -8.47 -4.31 -30.47
N VAL A 345 -8.32 -3.81 -29.24
CA VAL A 345 -7.87 -2.45 -28.99
C VAL A 345 -6.77 -2.52 -27.94
N ASP A 346 -5.56 -2.11 -28.29
CA ASP A 346 -4.41 -2.27 -27.41
C ASP A 346 -3.40 -1.16 -27.64
N ASP A 347 -2.63 -0.82 -26.60
CA ASP A 347 -1.45 -0.01 -26.77
C ASP A 347 -0.34 -0.82 -27.43
N MET A 348 0.48 -0.17 -28.27
CA MET A 348 1.64 -0.82 -28.89
C MET A 348 2.72 -1.14 -27.85
N ASP A 349 2.56 -2.28 -27.18
CA ASP A 349 3.34 -2.74 -26.03
C ASP A 349 3.39 -4.29 -26.01
N ILE A 350 4.56 -4.85 -25.68
CA ILE A 350 4.82 -6.29 -25.61
C ILE A 350 3.84 -7.05 -24.71
N PHE A 351 3.37 -6.42 -23.64
CA PHE A 351 2.51 -7.09 -22.66
C PHE A 351 1.05 -7.18 -23.11
N LYS A 352 0.67 -6.49 -24.19
CA LYS A 352 -0.70 -6.54 -24.74
C LYS A 352 -0.97 -7.76 -25.62
N GLY A 353 0.05 -8.54 -25.96
CA GLY A 353 -0.14 -9.81 -26.68
C GLY A 353 -0.77 -9.64 -28.07
N ILE A 354 -0.52 -8.52 -28.75
CA ILE A 354 -1.06 -8.23 -30.09
C ILE A 354 -0.62 -9.32 -31.07
N SER A 355 0.67 -9.69 -31.08
CA SER A 355 1.19 -10.75 -31.95
C SER A 355 0.50 -12.09 -31.71
N LEU A 356 0.31 -12.49 -30.43
CA LEU A 356 -0.38 -13.74 -30.07
C LEU A 356 -1.85 -13.74 -30.54
N LYS A 357 -2.52 -12.59 -30.46
CA LYS A 357 -3.89 -12.44 -30.96
C LYS A 357 -3.98 -12.61 -32.48
N LEU A 358 -3.01 -12.07 -33.22
CA LEU A 358 -2.94 -12.21 -34.67
C LEU A 358 -2.67 -13.66 -35.07
N LEU A 359 -1.77 -14.35 -34.35
CA LEU A 359 -1.51 -15.78 -34.57
C LEU A 359 -2.76 -16.63 -34.28
N ALA A 360 -3.54 -16.30 -33.26
CA ALA A 360 -4.80 -16.99 -32.98
C ALA A 360 -5.86 -16.73 -34.06
N MET A 361 -5.91 -15.52 -34.63
CA MET A 361 -6.78 -15.23 -35.79
C MET A 361 -6.37 -16.04 -37.02
N GLU A 362 -5.06 -16.19 -37.26
CA GLU A 362 -4.56 -17.05 -38.31
C GLU A 362 -4.95 -18.50 -38.09
N GLN A 363 -4.73 -19.03 -36.88
CA GLN A 363 -5.06 -20.39 -36.49
C GLN A 363 -6.56 -20.68 -36.67
N LEU A 364 -7.43 -19.74 -36.28
CA LEU A 364 -8.88 -19.81 -36.50
C LEU A 364 -9.20 -19.99 -37.99
N LEU A 365 -8.59 -19.18 -38.87
CA LEU A 365 -8.83 -19.25 -40.31
C LEU A 365 -8.27 -20.54 -40.94
N GLU A 366 -7.20 -21.11 -40.38
CA GLU A 366 -6.66 -22.40 -40.79
C GLU A 366 -7.60 -23.55 -40.44
N GLN A 367 -8.03 -23.61 -39.18
CA GLN A 367 -8.86 -24.68 -38.62
C GLN A 367 -10.31 -24.63 -39.10
N HIS A 368 -10.85 -23.43 -39.34
CA HIS A 368 -12.25 -23.19 -39.70
C HIS A 368 -12.40 -22.44 -41.04
N PRO A 369 -12.22 -23.14 -42.18
CA PRO A 369 -12.34 -22.53 -43.51
C PRO A 369 -13.68 -21.81 -43.78
N GLU A 370 -14.75 -22.19 -43.09
CA GLU A 370 -16.08 -21.61 -43.15
C GLU A 370 -16.15 -20.14 -42.73
N TRP A 371 -15.18 -19.67 -41.94
CA TRP A 371 -15.07 -18.27 -41.51
C TRP A 371 -14.31 -17.39 -42.50
N ARG A 372 -13.57 -17.97 -43.44
CA ARG A 372 -12.84 -17.22 -44.47
C ARG A 372 -13.82 -16.43 -45.35
N GLY A 373 -13.58 -15.13 -45.47
CA GLY A 373 -14.47 -14.21 -46.19
C GLY A 373 -15.65 -13.68 -45.37
N LYS A 374 -15.87 -14.21 -44.15
CA LYS A 374 -16.95 -13.79 -43.24
C LYS A 374 -16.42 -13.07 -42.02
N VAL A 375 -15.32 -13.53 -41.41
CA VAL A 375 -14.80 -12.91 -40.18
C VAL A 375 -13.70 -11.91 -40.52
N VAL A 376 -13.70 -10.75 -39.84
CA VAL A 376 -12.65 -9.74 -39.92
C VAL A 376 -12.21 -9.37 -38.51
N LEU A 377 -10.91 -9.40 -38.25
CA LEU A 377 -10.31 -8.84 -37.04
C LEU A 377 -9.87 -7.40 -37.31
N VAL A 378 -10.53 -6.43 -36.65
CA VAL A 378 -10.05 -5.05 -36.59
C VAL A 378 -9.16 -4.92 -35.36
N GLN A 379 -7.87 -4.66 -35.56
CA GLN A 379 -6.92 -4.38 -34.48
C GLN A 379 -6.59 -2.88 -34.49
N ILE A 380 -7.03 -2.18 -33.46
CA ILE A 380 -6.69 -0.78 -33.19
C ILE A 380 -5.43 -0.77 -32.32
N ALA A 381 -4.35 -0.21 -32.83
CA ALA A 381 -3.10 -0.04 -32.09
C ALA A 381 -2.97 1.41 -31.63
N ASN A 382 -3.18 1.66 -30.34
CA ASN A 382 -2.89 2.98 -29.76
C ASN A 382 -1.37 3.23 -29.73
N PRO A 383 -0.93 4.49 -29.80
CA PRO A 383 0.49 4.83 -29.75
C PRO A 383 1.20 4.26 -28.52
N ALA A 384 2.45 3.83 -28.70
CA ALA A 384 3.28 3.33 -27.62
C ALA A 384 3.48 4.40 -26.53
N ARG A 385 3.35 4.00 -25.25
CA ARG A 385 3.55 4.89 -24.09
C ARG A 385 5.03 5.11 -23.73
N GLY A 386 5.93 4.41 -24.40
CA GLY A 386 7.38 4.43 -24.18
C GLY A 386 8.14 4.36 -25.50
N ARG A 387 9.47 4.39 -25.41
CA ARG A 387 10.37 4.23 -26.56
C ARG A 387 11.36 3.13 -26.22
N GLY A 388 11.72 2.30 -27.20
CA GLY A 388 12.65 1.21 -26.98
C GLY A 388 12.73 0.27 -28.18
N LYS A 389 13.62 -0.71 -28.07
CA LYS A 389 13.78 -1.79 -29.03
C LYS A 389 12.54 -2.71 -29.02
N ASP A 390 12.07 -3.08 -27.83
CA ASP A 390 10.90 -3.93 -27.61
C ASP A 390 9.64 -3.43 -28.35
N VAL A 391 9.38 -2.11 -28.29
CA VAL A 391 8.25 -1.50 -29.00
C VAL A 391 8.39 -1.65 -30.52
N LYS A 392 9.59 -1.41 -31.05
CA LYS A 392 9.86 -1.54 -32.50
C LYS A 392 9.75 -2.99 -32.97
N GLU A 393 10.17 -3.93 -32.14
CA GLU A 393 10.06 -5.36 -32.42
C GLU A 393 8.59 -5.79 -32.50
N VAL A 394 7.76 -5.40 -31.52
CA VAL A 394 6.31 -5.67 -31.57
C VAL A 394 5.65 -5.03 -32.79
N GLN A 395 6.02 -3.78 -33.11
CA GLN A 395 5.51 -3.12 -34.32
C GLN A 395 5.86 -3.91 -35.58
N ALA A 396 7.14 -4.27 -35.73
CA ALA A 396 7.61 -5.02 -36.90
C ALA A 396 6.94 -6.39 -37.03
N GLU A 397 6.84 -7.13 -35.92
CA GLU A 397 6.17 -8.44 -35.86
C GLU A 397 4.67 -8.32 -36.20
N THR A 398 4.00 -7.32 -35.63
CA THR A 398 2.57 -7.03 -35.89
C THR A 398 2.36 -6.77 -37.39
N TYR A 399 3.10 -5.84 -37.99
CA TYR A 399 2.95 -5.53 -39.41
C TYR A 399 3.25 -6.71 -40.32
N SER A 400 4.32 -7.46 -40.04
CA SER A 400 4.69 -8.64 -40.81
C SER A 400 3.62 -9.73 -40.72
N THR A 401 3.04 -9.94 -39.54
CA THR A 401 1.99 -10.95 -39.32
C THR A 401 0.69 -10.56 -40.00
N VAL A 402 0.24 -9.30 -39.87
CA VAL A 402 -0.95 -8.79 -40.57
C VAL A 402 -0.80 -8.97 -42.08
N LYS A 403 0.36 -8.56 -42.64
CA LYS A 403 0.64 -8.72 -44.06
C LYS A 403 0.53 -10.18 -44.50
N ARG A 404 1.18 -11.08 -43.76
CA ARG A 404 1.18 -12.52 -44.06
C ARG A 404 -0.22 -13.13 -44.03
N ILE A 405 -1.04 -12.80 -43.03
CA ILE A 405 -2.42 -13.31 -42.93
C ILE A 405 -3.28 -12.78 -44.09
N ASN A 406 -3.18 -11.48 -44.40
CA ASN A 406 -3.94 -10.88 -45.50
C ASN A 406 -3.51 -11.41 -46.87
N GLU A 407 -2.22 -11.67 -47.10
CA GLU A 407 -1.73 -12.30 -48.33
C GLU A 407 -2.20 -13.76 -48.48
N THR A 408 -2.34 -14.49 -47.36
CA THR A 408 -2.68 -15.92 -47.36
C THR A 408 -4.19 -16.17 -47.47
N PHE A 409 -5.00 -15.40 -46.73
CA PHE A 409 -6.45 -15.62 -46.62
C PHE A 409 -7.30 -14.49 -47.23
N GLY A 410 -6.69 -13.36 -47.59
CA GLY A 410 -7.36 -12.22 -48.20
C GLY A 410 -7.78 -12.45 -49.65
N ARG A 411 -8.72 -11.64 -50.12
CA ARG A 411 -9.27 -11.65 -51.49
C ARG A 411 -9.62 -10.22 -51.90
N PRO A 412 -9.82 -9.90 -53.19
CA PRO A 412 -10.20 -8.55 -53.60
C PRO A 412 -11.42 -8.03 -52.81
N GLY A 413 -11.22 -6.95 -52.05
CA GLY A 413 -12.23 -6.33 -51.20
C GLY A 413 -12.42 -6.97 -49.82
N TYR A 414 -11.69 -8.03 -49.46
CA TYR A 414 -11.73 -8.71 -48.16
C TYR A 414 -10.33 -8.89 -47.59
N ASP A 415 -10.06 -8.16 -46.50
CA ASP A 415 -8.88 -8.36 -45.68
C ASP A 415 -9.32 -9.00 -44.34
N PRO A 416 -8.82 -10.20 -43.99
CA PRO A 416 -9.16 -10.86 -42.73
C PRO A 416 -8.69 -10.07 -41.50
N VAL A 417 -7.63 -9.26 -41.64
CA VAL A 417 -7.13 -8.40 -40.55
C VAL A 417 -6.99 -6.95 -41.02
N VAL A 418 -7.66 -6.04 -40.33
CA VAL A 418 -7.58 -4.59 -40.54
C VAL A 418 -6.82 -3.97 -39.37
N LEU A 419 -5.58 -3.56 -39.61
CA LEU A 419 -4.75 -2.87 -38.63
C LEU A 419 -4.95 -1.36 -38.73
N ILE A 420 -5.40 -0.73 -37.65
CA ILE A 420 -5.51 0.72 -37.52
C ILE A 420 -4.39 1.20 -36.59
N ASP A 421 -3.29 1.64 -37.19
CA ASP A 421 -2.17 2.26 -36.48
C ASP A 421 -2.20 3.78 -36.63
N ALA A 422 -3.27 4.37 -36.11
CA ALA A 422 -3.47 5.81 -36.07
C ALA A 422 -4.29 6.19 -34.83
N PRO A 423 -4.03 7.37 -34.23
CA PRO A 423 -4.79 7.82 -33.07
C PRO A 423 -6.24 8.10 -33.47
N LEU A 424 -7.17 7.32 -32.93
CA LEU A 424 -8.60 7.52 -33.11
C LEU A 424 -9.19 8.44 -32.05
N LYS A 425 -10.14 9.27 -32.47
CA LYS A 425 -10.98 10.03 -31.53
C LYS A 425 -11.85 9.06 -30.73
N PHE A 426 -12.30 9.49 -29.56
CA PHE A 426 -13.01 8.62 -28.64
C PHE A 426 -14.33 8.09 -29.22
N TYR A 427 -15.09 8.94 -29.92
CA TYR A 427 -16.33 8.53 -30.58
C TYR A 427 -16.11 7.46 -31.67
N GLU A 428 -14.98 7.50 -32.38
CA GLU A 428 -14.65 6.50 -33.40
C GLU A 428 -14.39 5.14 -32.75
N LYS A 429 -13.63 5.10 -31.64
CA LYS A 429 -13.41 3.87 -30.88
C LYS A 429 -14.71 3.28 -30.35
N VAL A 430 -15.59 4.13 -29.80
CA VAL A 430 -16.92 3.71 -29.34
C VAL A 430 -17.74 3.13 -30.48
N ALA A 431 -17.69 3.72 -31.68
CA ALA A 431 -18.38 3.16 -32.85
C ALA A 431 -17.90 1.74 -33.21
N TYR A 432 -16.59 1.46 -33.12
CA TYR A 432 -16.08 0.09 -33.26
C TYR A 432 -16.60 -0.85 -32.17
N TYR A 433 -16.66 -0.40 -30.92
CA TYR A 433 -17.22 -1.20 -29.83
C TYR A 433 -18.70 -1.56 -30.05
N VAL A 434 -19.49 -0.62 -30.57
CA VAL A 434 -20.92 -0.82 -30.87
C VAL A 434 -21.12 -1.91 -31.93
N VAL A 435 -20.29 -1.92 -32.97
CA VAL A 435 -20.45 -2.82 -34.13
C VAL A 435 -19.78 -4.19 -33.93
N ALA A 436 -18.75 -4.30 -33.08
CA ALA A 436 -17.98 -5.53 -32.92
C ALA A 436 -18.81 -6.65 -32.28
N GLU A 437 -18.87 -7.82 -32.92
CA GLU A 437 -19.59 -8.98 -32.37
C GLU A 437 -18.88 -9.53 -31.13
N CYS A 438 -17.55 -9.55 -31.14
CA CYS A 438 -16.73 -9.95 -29.99
C CYS A 438 -15.50 -9.05 -29.84
N CYS A 439 -15.18 -8.69 -28.59
CA CYS A 439 -13.95 -7.97 -28.23
C CYS A 439 -12.92 -8.93 -27.61
N LEU A 440 -11.69 -8.86 -28.14
CA LEU A 440 -10.56 -9.73 -27.83
C LEU A 440 -9.51 -8.96 -27.02
N VAL A 441 -9.38 -9.32 -25.74
CA VAL A 441 -8.43 -8.69 -24.80
C VAL A 441 -7.48 -9.76 -24.27
N THR A 442 -6.47 -10.08 -25.06
CA THR A 442 -5.54 -11.21 -24.86
C THR A 442 -4.16 -10.78 -24.34
N ALA A 443 -4.13 -9.72 -23.51
CA ALA A 443 -2.87 -9.25 -22.91
C ALA A 443 -2.22 -10.34 -22.05
N VAL A 444 -0.90 -10.52 -22.19
CA VAL A 444 -0.16 -11.54 -21.42
C VAL A 444 -0.05 -11.16 -19.95
N ARG A 445 -0.01 -9.87 -19.64
CA ARG A 445 -0.14 -9.30 -18.30
C ARG A 445 -0.67 -7.87 -18.41
N ASP A 446 -1.64 -7.52 -17.57
CA ASP A 446 -2.15 -6.14 -17.50
C ASP A 446 -2.69 -5.83 -16.10
N GLY A 447 -2.45 -4.62 -15.61
CA GLY A 447 -2.88 -4.17 -14.28
C GLY A 447 -4.39 -4.20 -14.14
N MET A 448 -5.05 -3.21 -14.74
CA MET A 448 -6.47 -3.21 -15.04
C MET A 448 -6.64 -2.90 -16.53
N ASN A 449 -7.59 -3.57 -17.19
CA ASN A 449 -7.96 -3.27 -18.56
C ASN A 449 -9.43 -2.83 -18.62
N LEU A 450 -9.67 -1.59 -19.02
CA LEU A 450 -11.00 -0.98 -19.05
C LEU A 450 -11.73 -1.16 -20.39
N ILE A 451 -11.05 -1.65 -21.42
CA ILE A 451 -11.61 -1.84 -22.76
C ILE A 451 -12.81 -2.81 -22.73
N PRO A 452 -12.78 -3.94 -22.00
CA PRO A 452 -13.97 -4.76 -21.83
C PRO A 452 -15.16 -4.00 -21.26
N TYR A 453 -14.93 -3.09 -20.29
CA TYR A 453 -16.00 -2.34 -19.65
C TYR A 453 -16.59 -1.31 -20.62
N GLU A 454 -15.73 -0.55 -21.32
CA GLU A 454 -16.15 0.37 -22.39
C GLU A 454 -16.97 -0.36 -23.46
N TYR A 455 -16.53 -1.55 -23.86
CA TYR A 455 -17.21 -2.39 -24.84
C TYR A 455 -18.60 -2.84 -24.36
N ILE A 456 -18.71 -3.35 -23.13
CA ILE A 456 -20.00 -3.79 -22.56
C ILE A 456 -21.00 -2.63 -22.57
N ILE A 457 -20.60 -1.44 -22.13
CA ILE A 457 -21.49 -0.27 -22.10
C ILE A 457 -21.83 0.22 -23.51
N SER A 458 -20.87 0.14 -24.44
CA SER A 458 -21.13 0.49 -25.84
C SER A 458 -22.13 -0.46 -26.50
N ARG A 459 -22.06 -1.77 -26.19
CA ARG A 459 -23.01 -2.79 -26.68
C ARG A 459 -24.40 -2.68 -26.05
N GLN A 460 -24.52 -2.12 -24.85
CA GLN A 460 -25.83 -1.76 -24.30
C GLN A 460 -26.54 -0.74 -25.20
N GLY A 461 -25.78 0.20 -25.78
CA GLY A 461 -26.26 1.15 -26.77
C GLY A 461 -27.29 2.14 -26.23
N ASN A 462 -28.07 2.71 -27.15
CA ASN A 462 -29.21 3.59 -26.87
C ASN A 462 -30.22 3.50 -28.02
N GLU A 463 -31.40 4.08 -27.84
CA GLU A 463 -32.49 4.02 -28.83
C GLU A 463 -32.12 4.60 -30.21
N LEU A 464 -31.18 5.55 -30.27
CA LEU A 464 -30.71 6.14 -31.53
C LEU A 464 -29.88 5.12 -32.30
N LEU A 465 -28.88 4.53 -31.64
CA LEU A 465 -27.99 3.54 -32.25
C LEU A 465 -28.72 2.23 -32.57
N ASP A 466 -29.76 1.87 -31.82
CA ASP A 466 -30.59 0.71 -32.12
C ASP A 466 -31.27 0.82 -33.49
N LYS A 467 -31.72 2.02 -33.86
CA LYS A 467 -32.30 2.28 -35.19
C LYS A 467 -31.25 2.13 -36.29
N VAL A 468 -30.04 2.62 -36.05
CA VAL A 468 -28.92 2.53 -37.00
C VAL A 468 -28.49 1.08 -37.21
N LEU A 469 -28.47 0.29 -36.12
CA LEU A 469 -28.19 -1.15 -36.12
C LEU A 469 -29.36 -1.99 -36.66
N ARG A 470 -30.50 -1.37 -37.03
CA ARG A 470 -31.72 -2.04 -37.50
C ARG A 470 -32.27 -3.07 -36.50
N LEU A 471 -32.12 -2.79 -35.20
CA LEU A 471 -32.63 -3.65 -34.12
C LEU A 471 -34.10 -3.32 -33.83
N GLU A 472 -34.90 -4.34 -33.54
CA GLU A 472 -36.28 -4.12 -33.11
C GLU A 472 -36.33 -3.51 -31.69
N PRO A 473 -37.32 -2.65 -31.39
CA PRO A 473 -37.59 -2.21 -30.03
C PRO A 473 -37.71 -3.43 -29.10
N CYS A 474 -37.08 -3.36 -27.92
CA CYS A 474 -37.04 -4.44 -26.93
C CYS A 474 -36.13 -5.65 -27.26
N THR A 475 -35.29 -5.57 -28.29
CA THR A 475 -34.24 -6.59 -28.50
C THR A 475 -33.28 -6.63 -27.32
N LEU A 476 -33.10 -7.81 -26.73
CA LEU A 476 -32.13 -8.03 -25.66
C LEU A 476 -30.70 -7.80 -26.17
N LYS A 477 -29.91 -7.09 -25.36
CA LYS A 477 -28.54 -6.68 -25.72
C LYS A 477 -27.58 -7.84 -25.52
N LYS A 478 -26.48 -7.81 -26.27
CA LYS A 478 -25.45 -8.85 -26.26
C LYS A 478 -24.05 -8.27 -26.37
N SER A 479 -23.08 -8.92 -25.74
CA SER A 479 -21.66 -8.58 -25.84
C SER A 479 -20.84 -9.83 -25.61
N MET A 480 -19.93 -10.14 -26.55
CA MET A 480 -19.02 -11.28 -26.41
C MET A 480 -17.61 -10.83 -26.10
N LEU A 481 -16.99 -11.51 -25.14
CA LEU A 481 -15.67 -11.17 -24.62
C LEU A 481 -14.80 -12.42 -24.57
N VAL A 482 -13.66 -12.38 -25.26
CA VAL A 482 -12.55 -13.31 -25.05
C VAL A 482 -11.47 -12.54 -24.32
N ILE A 483 -11.19 -12.94 -23.08
CA ILE A 483 -10.26 -12.21 -22.20
C ILE A 483 -9.17 -13.10 -21.64
N SER A 484 -7.98 -12.55 -21.53
CA SER A 484 -6.87 -13.21 -20.85
C SER A 484 -7.19 -13.43 -19.37
N GLU A 485 -6.75 -14.56 -18.82
CA GLU A 485 -6.79 -14.82 -17.37
C GLU A 485 -5.81 -13.94 -16.58
N PHE A 486 -4.89 -13.26 -17.25
CA PHE A 486 -3.79 -12.49 -16.65
C PHE A 486 -4.04 -10.98 -16.54
N ILE A 487 -5.27 -10.52 -16.78
CA ILE A 487 -5.67 -9.10 -16.68
C ILE A 487 -6.57 -8.84 -15.46
N GLY A 488 -6.45 -7.66 -14.86
CA GLY A 488 -7.15 -7.35 -13.60
C GLY A 488 -8.68 -7.35 -13.65
N CYS A 489 -9.31 -7.16 -14.81
CA CYS A 489 -10.77 -7.21 -14.94
C CYS A 489 -11.31 -8.65 -15.12
N SER A 490 -10.44 -9.64 -15.36
CA SER A 490 -10.86 -11.03 -15.61
C SER A 490 -11.62 -11.68 -14.45
N PRO A 491 -11.21 -11.51 -13.17
CA PRO A 491 -11.98 -12.00 -12.03
C PRO A 491 -13.38 -11.40 -11.96
N SER A 492 -13.54 -10.13 -12.32
CA SER A 492 -14.81 -9.39 -12.28
C SER A 492 -15.79 -9.83 -13.38
N LEU A 493 -15.27 -10.15 -14.58
CA LEU A 493 -16.09 -10.48 -15.75
C LEU A 493 -16.35 -11.97 -15.92
N SER A 494 -16.96 -12.60 -14.91
CA SER A 494 -17.17 -14.06 -14.86
C SER A 494 -17.94 -14.71 -16.03
N GLY A 495 -18.68 -13.95 -16.84
CA GLY A 495 -19.33 -14.43 -18.06
C GLY A 495 -18.46 -14.39 -19.33
N ALA A 496 -17.21 -13.92 -19.25
CA ALA A 496 -16.31 -13.85 -20.40
C ALA A 496 -15.66 -15.21 -20.68
N ILE A 497 -15.29 -15.48 -21.93
CA ILE A 497 -14.50 -16.65 -22.29
C ILE A 497 -13.05 -16.37 -21.89
N ARG A 498 -12.58 -17.05 -20.84
CA ARG A 498 -11.22 -16.85 -20.31
C ARG A 498 -10.25 -17.73 -21.08
N VAL A 499 -9.15 -17.13 -21.49
CA VAL A 499 -8.10 -17.80 -22.24
C VAL A 499 -6.74 -17.56 -21.60
N ASN A 500 -5.86 -18.55 -21.74
CA ASN A 500 -4.45 -18.33 -21.56
C ASN A 500 -3.88 -17.85 -22.92
N PRO A 501 -3.46 -16.58 -23.06
CA PRO A 501 -3.03 -16.03 -24.36
C PRO A 501 -1.79 -16.71 -24.94
N TRP A 502 -1.04 -17.46 -24.14
CA TRP A 502 0.13 -18.23 -24.60
C TRP A 502 -0.27 -19.51 -25.35
N ASN A 503 -1.50 -19.98 -25.17
CA ASN A 503 -2.05 -21.12 -25.91
C ASN A 503 -2.85 -20.59 -27.11
N ILE A 504 -2.20 -20.50 -28.26
CA ILE A 504 -2.77 -19.93 -29.50
C ILE A 504 -4.02 -20.71 -29.93
N ASP A 505 -3.99 -22.05 -29.86
CA ASP A 505 -5.12 -22.90 -30.22
C ASP A 505 -6.33 -22.62 -29.31
N ALA A 506 -6.14 -22.53 -28.00
CA ALA A 506 -7.22 -22.22 -27.08
C ALA A 506 -7.81 -20.81 -27.29
N VAL A 507 -7.02 -19.85 -27.76
CA VAL A 507 -7.52 -18.52 -28.13
C VAL A 507 -8.34 -18.61 -29.42
N ALA A 508 -7.89 -19.36 -30.42
CA ALA A 508 -8.63 -19.60 -31.66
C ALA A 508 -9.97 -20.31 -31.40
N ASP A 509 -9.96 -21.38 -30.62
CA ASP A 509 -11.16 -22.11 -30.16
C ASP A 509 -12.14 -21.17 -29.42
N ALA A 510 -11.62 -20.24 -28.62
CA ALA A 510 -12.43 -19.26 -27.91
C ALA A 510 -13.06 -18.22 -28.87
N MET A 511 -12.35 -17.83 -29.94
CA MET A 511 -12.92 -16.98 -30.99
C MET A 511 -14.04 -17.70 -31.72
N ASP A 512 -13.83 -18.96 -32.10
CA ASP A 512 -14.83 -19.81 -32.75
C ASP A 512 -16.08 -19.98 -31.87
N CYS A 513 -15.87 -20.37 -30.61
CA CYS A 513 -16.92 -20.47 -29.60
C CYS A 513 -17.72 -19.16 -29.44
N ALA A 514 -17.05 -18.00 -29.46
CA ALA A 514 -17.73 -16.71 -29.38
C ALA A 514 -18.61 -16.41 -30.61
N LEU A 515 -18.18 -16.86 -31.80
CA LEU A 515 -18.90 -16.70 -33.06
C LEU A 515 -20.13 -17.61 -33.13
N GLU A 516 -19.98 -18.89 -32.77
CA GLU A 516 -21.04 -19.90 -32.83
C GLU A 516 -22.05 -19.83 -31.66
N MET A 517 -21.71 -19.14 -30.58
CA MET A 517 -22.54 -19.11 -29.36
C MET A 517 -24.00 -18.71 -29.64
N ALA A 518 -24.93 -19.45 -29.05
CA ALA A 518 -26.35 -19.18 -29.18
C ALA A 518 -26.72 -17.80 -28.59
N GLU A 519 -27.59 -17.06 -29.29
CA GLU A 519 -27.98 -15.70 -28.91
C GLU A 519 -28.50 -15.55 -27.46
N PRO A 520 -29.31 -16.46 -26.88
CA PRO A 520 -29.75 -16.36 -25.49
C PRO A 520 -28.59 -16.41 -24.48
N GLU A 521 -27.56 -17.21 -24.76
CA GLU A 521 -26.37 -17.30 -23.90
C GLU A 521 -25.56 -15.99 -23.98
N LYS A 522 -25.42 -15.40 -25.18
CA LYS A 522 -24.77 -14.10 -25.36
C LYS A 522 -25.48 -13.00 -24.57
N GLN A 523 -26.82 -13.02 -24.54
CA GLN A 523 -27.64 -12.06 -23.80
C GLN A 523 -27.47 -12.22 -22.28
N LEU A 524 -27.52 -13.45 -21.76
CA LEU A 524 -27.32 -13.71 -20.33
C LEU A 524 -25.94 -13.27 -19.84
N ARG A 525 -24.89 -13.50 -20.64
CA ARG A 525 -23.52 -13.03 -20.35
C ARG A 525 -23.44 -11.52 -20.30
N HIS A 526 -24.03 -10.86 -21.29
CA HIS A 526 -24.10 -9.40 -21.36
C HIS A 526 -24.79 -8.81 -20.14
N ASP A 527 -25.99 -9.28 -19.80
CA ASP A 527 -26.76 -8.78 -18.65
C ASP A 527 -25.97 -8.89 -17.34
N LYS A 528 -25.26 -10.00 -17.16
CA LYS A 528 -24.41 -10.22 -15.99
C LYS A 528 -23.27 -9.20 -15.93
N HIS A 529 -22.58 -8.99 -17.04
CA HIS A 529 -21.47 -8.04 -17.12
C HIS A 529 -21.94 -6.58 -16.99
N TYR A 530 -23.02 -6.21 -17.66
CA TYR A 530 -23.59 -4.87 -17.63
C TYR A 530 -24.01 -4.46 -16.21
N LYS A 531 -24.67 -5.36 -15.47
CA LYS A 531 -25.05 -5.13 -14.06
C LYS A 531 -23.82 -4.84 -13.17
N TYR A 532 -22.73 -5.58 -13.37
CA TYR A 532 -21.50 -5.37 -12.61
C TYR A 532 -20.85 -4.03 -12.96
N VAL A 533 -20.60 -3.79 -14.25
CA VAL A 533 -19.89 -2.59 -14.72
C VAL A 533 -20.67 -1.31 -14.39
N SER A 534 -21.99 -1.34 -14.50
CA SER A 534 -22.85 -0.18 -14.20
C SER A 534 -22.95 0.16 -12.71
N SER A 535 -22.64 -0.79 -11.82
CA SER A 535 -22.65 -0.58 -10.36
C SER A 535 -21.26 -0.31 -9.77
N HIS A 536 -20.19 -0.70 -10.48
CA HIS A 536 -18.80 -0.56 -10.07
C HIS A 536 -18.08 0.41 -11.01
N ASP A 537 -18.63 1.63 -11.11
CA ASP A 537 -18.05 2.70 -11.92
C ASP A 537 -16.85 3.37 -11.23
N VAL A 538 -16.22 4.31 -11.94
CA VAL A 538 -15.10 5.10 -11.38
C VAL A 538 -15.51 5.91 -10.15
N GLY A 539 -16.77 6.36 -10.08
CA GLY A 539 -17.28 7.15 -8.96
C GLY A 539 -17.36 6.33 -7.67
N TYR A 540 -17.86 5.10 -7.76
CA TYR A 540 -17.85 4.13 -6.67
C TYR A 540 -16.43 3.83 -6.19
N TRP A 541 -15.48 3.64 -7.13
CA TRP A 541 -14.08 3.40 -6.78
C TRP A 541 -13.47 4.55 -5.98
N ALA A 542 -13.66 5.79 -6.45
CA ALA A 542 -13.12 6.99 -5.81
C ALA A 542 -13.70 7.19 -4.40
N ARG A 543 -15.04 7.13 -4.29
CA ARG A 543 -15.74 7.29 -3.01
C ARG A 543 -15.33 6.23 -2.00
N SER A 544 -15.25 4.97 -2.41
CA SER A 544 -14.90 3.86 -1.51
C SER A 544 -13.44 3.95 -1.04
N PHE A 545 -12.52 4.42 -1.89
CA PHE A 545 -11.14 4.64 -1.48
C PHE A 545 -11.03 5.78 -0.47
N LEU A 546 -11.69 6.92 -0.73
CA LEU A 546 -11.65 8.09 0.15
C LEU A 546 -12.24 7.77 1.53
N GLN A 547 -13.38 7.09 1.61
CA GLN A 547 -13.99 6.68 2.89
C GLN A 547 -13.05 5.82 3.74
N ASP A 548 -12.31 4.90 3.13
CA ASP A 548 -11.34 4.07 3.84
C ASP A 548 -10.08 4.87 4.23
N LEU A 549 -9.70 5.85 3.42
CA LEU A 549 -8.58 6.75 3.73
C LEU A 549 -8.91 7.63 4.94
N GLU A 550 -10.08 8.28 4.94
CA GLU A 550 -10.61 9.04 6.08
C GLU A 550 -10.66 8.20 7.37
N ARG A 551 -11.18 6.98 7.25
CA ARG A 551 -11.25 6.04 8.37
C ARG A 551 -9.87 5.71 8.92
N THR A 552 -8.89 5.46 8.05
CA THR A 552 -7.53 5.09 8.44
C THR A 552 -6.79 6.27 9.09
N CYS A 553 -7.05 7.49 8.63
CA CYS A 553 -6.40 8.70 9.13
C CYS A 553 -7.01 9.27 10.43
N ARG A 554 -8.16 8.78 10.89
CA ARG A 554 -8.92 9.34 12.04
C ARG A 554 -8.09 9.48 13.33
N ASP A 555 -7.16 8.56 13.57
CA ASP A 555 -6.35 8.53 14.80
C ASP A 555 -5.04 9.33 14.71
N HIS A 556 -4.74 9.98 13.58
CA HIS A 556 -3.48 10.74 13.40
C HIS A 556 -3.30 11.85 14.44
N ALA A 557 -4.37 12.59 14.75
CA ALA A 557 -4.33 13.66 15.75
C ALA A 557 -4.05 13.14 17.16
N ARG A 558 -4.47 11.90 17.45
CA ARG A 558 -4.33 11.26 18.76
C ARG A 558 -2.95 10.65 18.98
N ARG A 559 -2.14 10.39 17.96
CA ARG A 559 -0.82 9.72 18.14
C ARG A 559 0.34 10.70 18.10
N ARG A 560 1.39 10.43 18.89
CA ARG A 560 2.67 11.15 18.81
C ARG A 560 3.53 10.50 17.73
N CYS A 561 3.85 11.24 16.67
CA CYS A 561 4.56 10.75 15.49
C CYS A 561 5.98 11.32 15.40
N TRP A 562 6.98 10.43 15.36
CA TRP A 562 8.39 10.79 15.24
C TRP A 562 8.97 10.25 13.93
N GLY A 563 9.69 11.11 13.21
CA GLY A 563 10.42 10.72 12.02
C GLY A 563 11.79 10.14 12.39
N ILE A 564 12.11 8.94 11.93
CA ILE A 564 13.38 8.25 12.18
C ILE A 564 13.97 7.76 10.85
N GLY A 565 15.28 7.88 10.68
CA GLY A 565 16.01 7.37 9.52
C GLY A 565 16.43 8.46 8.53
N PHE A 566 17.32 8.08 7.60
CA PHE A 566 17.90 8.99 6.59
C PHE A 566 17.55 8.53 5.17
N GLY A 567 17.40 9.48 4.24
CA GLY A 567 17.03 9.17 2.86
C GLY A 567 15.73 8.37 2.76
N LEU A 568 15.72 7.32 1.96
CA LEU A 568 14.58 6.41 1.75
C LEU A 568 14.41 5.35 2.85
N SER A 569 15.31 5.33 3.85
CA SER A 569 15.12 4.53 5.07
C SER A 569 14.25 5.24 6.14
N PHE A 570 13.78 6.45 5.81
CA PHE A 570 12.92 7.25 6.68
C PHE A 570 11.58 6.54 6.92
N ARG A 571 11.17 6.53 8.18
CA ARG A 571 9.90 5.96 8.65
C ARG A 571 9.33 6.79 9.78
N VAL A 572 8.02 6.80 9.88
CA VAL A 572 7.31 7.44 11.00
C VAL A 572 6.94 6.39 12.03
N VAL A 573 7.42 6.59 13.25
CA VAL A 573 7.03 5.82 14.43
C VAL A 573 5.87 6.55 15.12
N ALA A 574 4.74 5.87 15.29
CA ALA A 574 3.59 6.40 16.02
C ALA A 574 3.49 5.70 17.38
N LEU A 575 3.44 6.51 18.44
CA LEU A 575 3.35 6.05 19.83
C LEU A 575 2.12 6.68 20.49
N ASP A 576 1.57 6.02 21.50
CA ASP A 576 0.49 6.56 22.31
C ASP A 576 0.95 7.87 23.01
N PRO A 577 0.09 8.91 23.14
CA PRO A 577 0.46 10.13 23.86
C PRO A 577 0.94 9.90 25.29
N ASN A 578 0.41 8.88 25.94
CA ASN A 578 0.75 8.52 27.31
C ASN A 578 2.04 7.69 27.38
N PHE A 579 2.61 7.27 26.24
CA PHE A 579 3.85 6.54 26.17
C PHE A 579 5.03 7.45 26.51
N ARG A 580 5.61 7.24 27.70
CA ARG A 580 6.67 8.12 28.24
C ARG A 580 7.80 7.33 28.88
N LYS A 581 8.99 7.93 28.95
CA LYS A 581 10.11 7.32 29.66
C LYS A 581 9.75 7.17 31.14
N LEU A 582 10.02 6.01 31.72
CA LEU A 582 9.79 5.79 33.14
C LEU A 582 10.79 6.61 33.96
N SER A 583 10.31 7.62 34.69
CA SER A 583 11.16 8.38 35.60
C SER A 583 11.45 7.57 36.87
N MET A 584 12.73 7.52 37.23
CA MET A 584 13.17 6.83 38.44
C MET A 584 12.56 7.44 39.71
N GLU A 585 12.50 8.78 39.79
CA GLU A 585 11.92 9.48 40.93
C GLU A 585 10.43 9.17 41.10
N HIS A 586 9.70 9.10 39.97
CA HIS A 586 8.27 8.84 39.97
C HIS A 586 7.95 7.44 40.52
N ILE A 587 8.64 6.40 40.01
CA ILE A 587 8.41 5.03 40.47
C ILE A 587 8.92 4.81 41.89
N VAL A 588 10.07 5.37 42.26
CA VAL A 588 10.61 5.25 43.63
C VAL A 588 9.70 5.92 44.65
N SER A 589 9.15 7.09 44.31
CA SER A 589 8.15 7.77 45.15
C SER A 589 6.88 6.93 45.31
N ALA A 590 6.39 6.31 44.22
CA ALA A 590 5.24 5.41 44.26
C ALA A 590 5.51 4.15 45.08
N TYR A 591 6.70 3.60 44.94
CA TYR A 591 7.15 2.45 45.68
C TYR A 591 7.20 2.73 47.19
N LYS A 592 7.75 3.87 47.61
CA LYS A 592 7.85 4.26 49.04
C LYS A 592 6.49 4.41 49.73
N ARG A 593 5.46 4.88 49.03
CA ARG A 593 4.13 5.16 49.60
C ARG A 593 3.16 3.98 49.58
N THR A 594 3.52 2.89 48.92
CA THR A 594 2.66 1.70 48.71
C THR A 594 3.07 0.56 49.64
N THR A 595 2.12 -0.32 49.95
CA THR A 595 2.24 -1.34 51.00
C THR A 595 2.04 -2.77 50.50
N THR A 596 1.44 -2.96 49.33
CA THR A 596 1.22 -4.28 48.72
C THR A 596 1.62 -4.22 47.24
N ARG A 597 2.82 -4.72 46.92
CA ARG A 597 3.48 -4.48 45.64
C ARG A 597 3.63 -5.76 44.83
N ALA A 598 3.06 -5.78 43.63
CA ALA A 598 3.27 -6.84 42.65
C ALA A 598 4.36 -6.42 41.65
N ILE A 599 5.41 -7.21 41.50
CA ILE A 599 6.51 -6.95 40.56
C ILE A 599 6.66 -8.15 39.65
N LEU A 600 6.43 -7.97 38.35
CA LEU A 600 6.48 -9.01 37.33
C LEU A 600 7.53 -8.66 36.29
N LEU A 601 8.55 -9.49 36.13
CA LEU A 601 9.69 -9.19 35.28
C LEU A 601 9.85 -10.28 34.26
N ASP A 602 9.96 -9.93 32.99
CA ASP A 602 10.55 -10.84 32.03
C ASP A 602 12.07 -10.96 32.28
N TYR A 603 12.61 -12.15 32.02
CA TYR A 603 14.04 -12.41 32.09
C TYR A 603 14.73 -12.30 30.72
N ASP A 604 14.17 -12.95 29.70
CA ASP A 604 14.82 -13.22 28.42
C ASP A 604 14.81 -12.00 27.49
N GLY A 605 15.88 -11.19 27.54
CA GLY A 605 15.98 -9.95 26.74
C GLY A 605 15.69 -8.70 27.57
N THR A 606 15.00 -8.86 28.70
CA THR A 606 14.72 -7.79 29.67
C THR A 606 15.84 -7.63 30.72
N LEU A 607 16.09 -8.66 31.55
CA LEU A 607 17.18 -8.64 32.54
C LEU A 607 18.49 -9.25 32.01
N MET A 608 18.38 -10.03 30.93
CA MET A 608 19.49 -10.62 30.20
C MET A 608 19.69 -9.88 28.87
N PRO A 609 20.88 -9.30 28.59
CA PRO A 609 21.13 -8.66 27.30
C PRO A 609 20.99 -9.64 26.12
N GLN A 610 20.20 -9.29 25.10
CA GLN A 610 19.91 -10.17 23.94
C GLN A 610 21.18 -10.63 23.18
N ALA A 611 22.26 -9.85 23.20
CA ALA A 611 23.50 -10.15 22.48
C ALA A 611 24.49 -11.04 23.26
N SER A 612 24.14 -11.46 24.48
CA SER A 612 25.04 -12.29 25.31
C SER A 612 24.96 -13.76 24.91
N ILE A 613 26.12 -14.40 24.77
CA ILE A 613 26.23 -15.85 24.57
C ILE A 613 25.90 -16.58 25.88
N ASP A 614 26.39 -16.06 27.01
CA ASP A 614 26.01 -16.53 28.34
C ASP A 614 24.69 -15.89 28.75
N LYS A 615 23.70 -16.73 28.98
CA LYS A 615 22.32 -16.35 29.30
C LYS A 615 22.03 -16.44 30.80
N SER A 616 23.01 -16.86 31.61
CA SER A 616 22.87 -16.98 33.06
C SER A 616 22.75 -15.60 33.73
N PRO A 617 22.10 -15.51 34.91
CA PRO A 617 21.90 -14.24 35.58
C PRO A 617 23.22 -13.73 36.16
N SER A 618 23.48 -12.43 36.00
CA SER A 618 24.64 -11.81 36.63
C SER A 618 24.52 -11.82 38.16
N PRO A 619 25.63 -11.90 38.93
CA PRO A 619 25.59 -11.82 40.39
C PRO A 619 24.84 -10.57 40.90
N LYS A 620 25.04 -9.44 40.20
CA LYS A 620 24.35 -8.19 40.49
C LYS A 620 22.82 -8.31 40.34
N SER A 621 22.34 -9.03 39.32
CA SER A 621 20.91 -9.26 39.11
C SER A 621 20.31 -10.12 40.23
N ILE A 622 21.04 -11.16 40.66
CA ILE A 622 20.65 -12.02 41.80
C ILE A 622 20.56 -11.20 43.09
N ASP A 623 21.55 -10.37 43.39
CA ASP A 623 21.57 -9.52 44.59
C ASP A 623 20.38 -8.55 44.63
N ILE A 624 20.06 -7.92 43.50
CA ILE A 624 18.93 -7.00 43.37
C ILE A 624 17.60 -7.74 43.58
N LEU A 625 17.41 -8.89 42.94
CA LEU A 625 16.19 -9.70 43.11
C LEU A 625 16.03 -10.17 44.57
N ASN A 626 17.12 -10.61 45.20
CA ASN A 626 17.13 -11.00 46.60
C ASN A 626 16.75 -9.85 47.52
N SER A 627 17.31 -8.66 47.29
CA SER A 627 17.01 -7.46 48.06
C SER A 627 15.52 -7.09 47.97
N LEU A 628 14.94 -7.11 46.77
CA LEU A 628 13.51 -6.89 46.56
C LEU A 628 12.63 -7.96 47.23
N CYS A 629 13.03 -9.24 47.15
CA CYS A 629 12.27 -10.34 47.76
C CYS A 629 12.35 -10.36 49.30
N ARG A 630 13.30 -9.66 49.92
CA ARG A 630 13.40 -9.55 51.39
C ARG A 630 12.31 -8.66 51.99
N ASP A 631 11.87 -7.63 51.25
CA ASP A 631 10.76 -6.78 51.67
C ASP A 631 9.44 -7.56 51.62
N LYS A 632 8.75 -7.66 52.77
CA LYS A 632 7.51 -8.43 52.93
C LYS A 632 6.32 -7.82 52.19
N ASN A 633 6.42 -6.54 51.82
CA ASN A 633 5.39 -5.86 51.05
C ASN A 633 5.46 -6.21 49.55
N ASN A 634 6.52 -6.89 49.10
CA ASN A 634 6.71 -7.24 47.71
C ASN A 634 6.35 -8.70 47.43
N MET A 635 5.68 -8.91 46.31
CA MET A 635 5.61 -10.20 45.62
C MET A 635 6.29 -10.06 44.26
N VAL A 636 7.48 -10.65 44.12
CA VAL A 636 8.31 -10.57 42.92
C VAL A 636 8.19 -11.88 42.13
N PHE A 637 7.88 -11.76 40.85
CA PHE A 637 7.78 -12.85 39.90
C PHE A 637 8.68 -12.62 38.70
N LEU A 638 9.41 -13.66 38.30
CA LEU A 638 10.22 -13.68 37.10
C LEU A 638 9.59 -14.63 36.07
N VAL A 639 9.34 -14.14 34.87
CA VAL A 639 8.81 -14.89 33.72
C VAL A 639 9.92 -15.12 32.72
N SER A 640 10.03 -16.35 32.24
CA SER A 640 11.09 -16.71 31.29
C SER A 640 10.63 -17.78 30.32
N ALA A 641 11.22 -17.77 29.13
CA ALA A 641 11.08 -18.81 28.11
C ALA A 641 11.86 -20.09 28.44
N ARG A 642 12.65 -20.10 29.53
CA ARG A 642 13.53 -21.20 29.95
C ARG A 642 12.76 -22.31 30.67
N SER A 643 13.37 -23.49 30.72
CA SER A 643 12.85 -24.64 31.45
C SER A 643 12.85 -24.42 32.98
N ARG A 644 11.98 -25.15 33.68
CA ARG A 644 11.92 -25.15 35.16
C ARG A 644 13.24 -25.58 35.81
N ASN A 645 13.99 -26.48 35.18
CA ASN A 645 15.28 -26.96 35.69
C ASN A 645 16.32 -25.85 35.65
N THR A 646 16.44 -25.17 34.49
CA THR A 646 17.35 -24.04 34.30
C THR A 646 17.04 -22.91 35.28
N LEU A 647 15.77 -22.52 35.41
CA LEU A 647 15.39 -21.46 36.35
C LEU A 647 15.61 -21.85 37.81
N THR A 648 15.44 -23.12 38.16
CA THR A 648 15.71 -23.63 39.52
C THR A 648 17.19 -23.52 39.87
N GLU A 649 18.06 -23.87 38.93
CA GLU A 649 19.52 -23.76 39.11
C GLU A 649 19.96 -22.29 39.22
N TRP A 650 19.59 -21.48 38.23
CA TRP A 650 20.03 -20.09 38.09
C TRP A 650 19.58 -19.18 39.24
N PHE A 651 18.37 -19.39 39.76
CA PHE A 651 17.80 -18.58 40.84
C PHE A 651 17.70 -19.34 42.17
N SER A 652 18.51 -20.40 42.34
CA SER A 652 18.58 -21.19 43.59
C SER A 652 18.88 -20.35 44.84
N GLN A 653 19.60 -19.24 44.66
CA GLN A 653 19.95 -18.28 45.71
C GLN A 653 18.80 -17.33 46.11
N CYS A 654 17.67 -17.34 45.38
CA CYS A 654 16.53 -16.44 45.60
C CYS A 654 15.34 -17.19 46.24
N GLU A 655 15.32 -17.30 47.58
CA GLU A 655 14.38 -18.18 48.28
C GLU A 655 12.89 -17.80 48.10
N LYS A 656 12.60 -16.50 48.05
CA LYS A 656 11.23 -15.94 48.01
C LYS A 656 10.80 -15.47 46.61
N LEU A 657 11.60 -15.75 45.58
CA LEU A 657 11.29 -15.34 44.22
C LEU A 657 10.28 -16.31 43.58
N GLY A 658 9.18 -15.76 43.06
CA GLY A 658 8.25 -16.49 42.22
C GLY A 658 8.86 -16.70 40.82
N LEU A 659 8.76 -17.91 40.28
CA LEU A 659 9.29 -18.25 38.97
C LEU A 659 8.17 -18.77 38.06
N ALA A 660 8.17 -18.30 36.81
CA ALA A 660 7.31 -18.76 35.75
C ALA A 660 8.17 -19.26 34.59
N ALA A 661 8.24 -20.58 34.43
CA ALA A 661 8.99 -21.23 33.37
C ALA A 661 8.13 -21.42 32.12
N GLU A 662 8.78 -21.51 30.96
CA GLU A 662 8.14 -21.72 29.65
C GLU A 662 6.97 -20.75 29.40
N HIS A 663 7.22 -19.45 29.56
CA HIS A 663 6.24 -18.38 29.40
C HIS A 663 5.01 -18.46 30.33
N GLY A 664 5.10 -19.23 31.41
CA GLY A 664 4.03 -19.35 32.39
C GLY A 664 3.30 -20.69 32.43
N TYR A 665 3.77 -21.69 31.69
CA TYR A 665 3.19 -23.02 31.76
C TYR A 665 3.39 -23.65 33.14
N PHE A 666 4.59 -23.48 33.71
CA PHE A 666 4.89 -23.88 35.08
C PHE A 666 5.10 -22.65 35.96
N LEU A 667 4.47 -22.65 37.14
CA LEU A 667 4.63 -21.61 38.15
C LEU A 667 5.14 -22.20 39.45
N ARG A 668 6.01 -21.48 40.12
CA ARG A 668 6.47 -21.81 41.47
C ARG A 668 6.54 -20.55 42.31
N LEU A 669 5.89 -20.56 43.47
CA LEU A 669 5.75 -19.38 44.33
C LEU A 669 7.02 -19.05 45.14
N THR A 670 7.74 -20.06 45.59
CA THR A 670 8.99 -19.94 46.39
C THR A 670 9.93 -21.10 46.06
N ARG A 671 11.20 -21.02 46.43
CA ARG A 671 12.19 -22.07 46.14
C ARG A 671 11.73 -23.47 46.57
N ASP A 672 11.14 -23.55 47.76
CA ASP A 672 10.77 -24.81 48.41
C ASP A 672 9.33 -25.27 48.08
N ALA A 673 8.58 -24.48 47.30
CA ALA A 673 7.26 -24.87 46.81
C ALA A 673 7.37 -25.81 45.60
N GLU A 674 6.36 -26.66 45.40
CA GLU A 674 6.26 -27.47 44.19
C GLU A 674 5.92 -26.62 42.97
N TRP A 675 6.32 -27.09 41.78
CA TRP A 675 5.95 -26.47 40.52
C TRP A 675 4.48 -26.81 40.19
N GLU A 676 3.64 -25.79 40.09
CA GLU A 676 2.27 -25.89 39.64
C GLU A 676 2.18 -25.83 38.12
N THR A 677 1.38 -26.72 37.53
CA THR A 677 1.12 -26.72 36.09
C THR A 677 -0.14 -25.90 35.79
N CYS A 678 -0.03 -24.93 34.88
CA CYS A 678 -1.04 -23.88 34.69
C CYS A 678 -2.02 -24.10 33.55
N ALA A 679 -1.68 -25.01 32.64
CA ALA A 679 -2.53 -25.44 31.55
C ALA A 679 -2.56 -26.97 31.52
N PRO A 680 -3.63 -27.60 31.00
CA PRO A 680 -3.68 -29.04 30.88
C PRO A 680 -2.47 -29.58 30.12
N VAL A 681 -2.01 -30.78 30.50
CA VAL A 681 -0.93 -31.48 29.79
C VAL A 681 -1.35 -31.62 28.33
N THR A 682 -0.63 -30.93 27.45
CA THR A 682 -0.86 -31.04 26.02
C THR A 682 -0.29 -32.37 25.55
N ASP A 683 -1.00 -33.05 24.64
CA ASP A 683 -0.46 -34.24 23.99
C ASP A 683 0.87 -33.87 23.32
N THR A 684 1.96 -34.52 23.72
CA THR A 684 3.30 -34.28 23.18
C THR A 684 3.62 -35.21 22.01
N ALA A 685 2.68 -36.05 21.57
CA ALA A 685 2.87 -36.94 20.41
C ALA A 685 3.26 -36.17 19.13
N TRP A 686 2.85 -34.90 18.99
CA TRP A 686 3.29 -34.06 17.87
C TRP A 686 4.80 -33.85 17.83
N LYS A 687 5.50 -33.87 18.97
CA LYS A 687 6.96 -33.74 19.01
C LYS A 687 7.65 -34.90 18.32
N GLN A 688 7.13 -36.12 18.44
CA GLN A 688 7.68 -37.29 17.75
C GLN A 688 7.59 -37.15 16.22
N ILE A 689 6.62 -36.36 15.74
CA ILE A 689 6.47 -36.03 14.31
C ILE A 689 7.34 -34.83 13.92
N ALA A 690 7.42 -33.81 14.80
CA ALA A 690 8.12 -32.56 14.53
C ALA A 690 9.64 -32.67 14.69
N GLU A 691 10.14 -33.47 15.63
CA GLU A 691 11.56 -33.60 15.95
C GLU A 691 12.39 -34.06 14.74
N PRO A 692 12.02 -35.11 13.97
CA PRO A 692 12.76 -35.48 12.77
C PRO A 692 12.79 -34.36 11.71
N VAL A 693 11.71 -33.59 11.60
CA VAL A 693 11.62 -32.45 10.67
C VAL A 693 12.53 -31.31 11.13
N MET A 694 12.52 -31.00 12.43
CA MET A 694 13.39 -29.97 13.02
C MET A 694 14.86 -30.37 12.96
N GLN A 695 15.19 -31.66 13.16
CA GLN A 695 16.55 -32.19 12.99
C GLN A 695 17.03 -31.99 11.55
N LEU A 696 16.19 -32.29 10.55
CA LEU A 696 16.52 -32.01 9.16
C LEU A 696 16.81 -30.52 8.92
N TYR A 697 15.98 -29.61 9.47
CA TYR A 697 16.24 -28.17 9.38
C TYR A 697 17.52 -27.76 10.10
N MET A 698 17.81 -28.35 11.25
CA MET A 698 19.01 -28.09 12.03
C MET A 698 20.27 -28.51 11.26
N GLU A 699 20.27 -29.72 10.70
CA GLU A 699 21.36 -30.27 9.91
C GLU A 699 21.60 -29.49 8.61
N THR A 700 20.54 -28.95 8.01
CA THR A 700 20.61 -28.20 6.74
C THR A 700 20.83 -26.69 6.94
N THR A 701 20.81 -26.20 8.19
CA THR A 701 20.98 -24.78 8.52
C THR A 701 22.16 -24.59 9.47
N ASP A 702 23.28 -24.10 8.93
CA ASP A 702 24.50 -23.85 9.72
C ASP A 702 24.25 -22.90 10.91
N GLY A 703 24.82 -23.24 12.06
CA GLY A 703 24.68 -22.48 13.31
C GLY A 703 23.34 -22.61 14.03
N SER A 704 22.44 -23.47 13.58
CA SER A 704 21.15 -23.71 14.25
C SER A 704 21.24 -24.83 15.30
N THR A 705 20.36 -24.78 16.31
CA THR A 705 20.26 -25.78 17.38
C THR A 705 18.80 -26.03 17.74
N ILE A 706 18.49 -27.23 18.23
CA ILE A 706 17.16 -27.57 18.74
C ILE A 706 17.18 -27.47 20.26
N GLU A 707 16.30 -26.63 20.81
CA GLU A 707 16.03 -26.56 22.24
C GLU A 707 14.72 -27.33 22.52
N ASP A 708 14.81 -28.51 23.12
CA ASP A 708 13.62 -29.24 23.57
C ASP A 708 13.09 -28.62 24.87
N LYS A 709 11.81 -28.26 24.84
CA LYS A 709 11.08 -27.64 25.97
C LYS A 709 9.90 -28.50 26.32
N GLU A 710 9.56 -28.67 27.60
CA GLU A 710 8.50 -29.58 28.02
C GLU A 710 7.16 -29.22 27.33
N THR A 711 6.89 -27.91 27.13
CA THR A 711 5.71 -27.42 26.41
C THR A 711 6.00 -26.16 25.58
N ALA A 712 5.20 -25.93 24.53
CA ALA A 712 5.30 -24.73 23.67
C ALA A 712 3.94 -24.19 23.19
N VAL A 713 2.83 -24.82 23.57
CA VAL A 713 1.50 -24.56 23.00
C VAL A 713 0.52 -24.12 24.10
N GLY A 714 -0.08 -22.94 23.92
CA GLY A 714 -1.32 -22.56 24.63
C GLY A 714 -1.19 -21.66 25.86
N VAL A 715 -0.02 -21.10 26.17
CA VAL A 715 0.16 -20.21 27.34
C VAL A 715 0.81 -18.88 26.93
N SER A 716 0.27 -17.77 27.44
CA SER A 716 0.84 -16.43 27.27
C SER A 716 1.33 -15.87 28.60
N LYS A 717 2.31 -14.96 28.56
CA LYS A 717 2.79 -14.22 29.74
C LYS A 717 1.64 -13.47 30.46
N GLY A 718 0.57 -13.14 29.73
CA GLY A 718 -0.66 -12.60 30.31
C GLY A 718 -1.38 -13.54 31.29
N LEU A 719 -1.29 -14.86 31.12
CA LEU A 719 -1.86 -15.82 32.08
C LEU A 719 -1.11 -15.77 33.43
N VAL A 720 0.21 -15.60 33.39
CA VAL A 720 1.03 -15.43 34.60
C VAL A 720 0.59 -14.20 35.38
N ALA A 721 0.40 -13.09 34.68
CA ALA A 721 -0.09 -11.85 35.29
C ALA A 721 -1.46 -12.05 35.96
N LYS A 722 -2.42 -12.73 35.30
CA LYS A 722 -3.73 -13.05 35.92
C LYS A 722 -3.58 -13.92 37.16
N ARG A 723 -2.76 -14.96 37.10
CA ARG A 723 -2.59 -15.93 38.19
C ARG A 723 -1.87 -15.32 39.38
N LEU A 724 -0.89 -14.45 39.15
CA LEU A 724 -0.24 -13.65 40.19
C LEU A 724 -1.28 -12.82 40.95
N LEU A 725 -2.08 -12.02 40.22
CA LEU A 725 -3.11 -11.17 40.83
C LEU A 725 -4.16 -11.99 41.57
N ALA A 726 -4.61 -13.12 41.01
CA ALA A 726 -5.54 -14.04 41.67
C ALA A 726 -4.95 -14.63 42.96
N THR A 727 -3.69 -15.07 42.95
CA THR A 727 -3.01 -15.62 44.13
C THR A 727 -2.87 -14.58 45.24
N MET A 728 -2.58 -13.33 44.89
CA MET A 728 -2.56 -12.22 45.86
C MET A 728 -3.96 -12.02 46.46
N GLN A 729 -5.00 -12.01 45.63
CA GLN A 729 -6.38 -11.85 46.07
C GLN A 729 -6.83 -12.99 47.01
N GLU A 730 -6.49 -14.24 46.70
CA GLU A 730 -6.75 -15.41 47.56
C GLU A 730 -6.06 -15.31 48.92
N LYS A 731 -4.88 -14.69 48.97
CA LYS A 731 -4.14 -14.39 50.22
C LYS A 731 -4.67 -13.15 50.94
N GLY A 732 -5.79 -12.56 50.49
CA GLY A 732 -6.37 -11.35 51.06
C GLY A 732 -5.57 -10.08 50.77
N MET A 733 -4.65 -10.12 49.80
CA MET A 733 -3.84 -8.99 49.37
C MET A 733 -4.45 -8.33 48.13
N SER A 734 -4.52 -7.00 48.13
CA SER A 734 -4.92 -6.22 46.95
C SER A 734 -3.78 -5.28 46.59
N PRO A 735 -3.06 -5.50 45.49
CA PRO A 735 -1.89 -4.69 45.16
C PRO A 735 -2.28 -3.22 44.94
N ASP A 736 -1.59 -2.32 45.63
CA ASP A 736 -1.64 -0.87 45.46
C ASP A 736 -0.46 -0.35 44.60
N PHE A 737 0.45 -1.25 44.22
CA PHE A 737 1.53 -1.02 43.27
C PHE A 737 1.70 -2.23 42.35
N VAL A 738 1.81 -1.99 41.03
CA VAL A 738 2.11 -3.04 40.05
C VAL A 738 3.20 -2.57 39.10
N LEU A 739 4.31 -3.28 39.04
CA LEU A 739 5.37 -3.08 38.04
C LEU A 739 5.43 -4.30 37.13
N CYS A 740 5.33 -4.09 35.81
CA CYS A 740 5.65 -5.14 34.83
C CYS A 740 6.62 -4.63 33.77
N ILE A 741 7.67 -5.40 33.48
CA ILE A 741 8.72 -5.03 32.50
C ILE A 741 8.93 -6.18 31.52
N GLY A 742 8.96 -5.87 30.22
CA GLY A 742 9.20 -6.83 29.14
C GLY A 742 9.78 -6.22 27.87
N ASP A 743 10.36 -7.02 26.98
CA ASP A 743 11.09 -6.56 25.81
C ASP A 743 10.54 -7.09 24.48
N ASP A 744 9.57 -7.99 24.45
CA ASP A 744 9.16 -8.62 23.20
C ASP A 744 7.64 -8.64 22.98
N ARG A 745 7.22 -9.26 21.87
CA ARG A 745 5.80 -9.34 21.48
C ARG A 745 4.98 -10.18 22.45
N SER A 746 5.58 -11.14 23.15
CA SER A 746 4.90 -12.00 24.11
C SER A 746 4.56 -11.25 25.41
N ASP A 747 5.33 -10.20 25.74
CA ASP A 747 5.06 -9.31 26.89
C ASP A 747 3.85 -8.41 26.69
N GLU A 748 3.45 -8.15 25.44
CA GLU A 748 2.29 -7.32 25.14
C GLU A 748 0.98 -7.87 25.74
N ASP A 749 0.86 -9.19 25.85
CA ASP A 749 -0.29 -9.83 26.49
C ASP A 749 -0.26 -9.63 28.02
N MET A 750 0.95 -9.59 28.61
CA MET A 750 1.13 -9.22 30.02
C MET A 750 0.72 -7.76 30.27
N PHE A 751 1.15 -6.83 29.41
CA PHE A 751 0.78 -5.41 29.53
C PHE A 751 -0.74 -5.20 29.39
N GLU A 752 -1.39 -5.90 28.45
CA GLU A 752 -2.84 -5.82 28.24
C GLU A 752 -3.63 -6.35 29.44
N VAL A 753 -3.23 -7.49 30.00
CA VAL A 753 -3.87 -8.08 31.18
C VAL A 753 -3.76 -7.15 32.38
N ILE A 754 -2.57 -6.62 32.66
CA ILE A 754 -2.39 -5.71 33.79
C ILE A 754 -3.24 -4.44 33.61
N THR A 755 -3.25 -3.86 32.41
CA THR A 755 -4.02 -2.65 32.11
C THR A 755 -5.53 -2.88 32.23
N SER A 756 -6.04 -4.01 31.73
CA SER A 756 -7.47 -4.34 31.85
C SER A 756 -7.88 -4.70 33.28
N SER A 757 -6.97 -5.26 34.08
CA SER A 757 -7.24 -5.63 35.48
C SER A 757 -7.35 -4.42 36.42
N VAL A 758 -6.87 -3.23 36.02
CA VAL A 758 -7.01 -1.98 36.80
C VAL A 758 -8.48 -1.60 37.01
N ALA A 759 -9.35 -1.95 36.07
CA ALA A 759 -10.79 -1.71 36.18
C ALA A 759 -11.53 -2.82 36.98
N GLY A 760 -10.85 -3.90 37.35
CA GLY A 760 -11.41 -5.05 38.06
C GLY A 760 -11.10 -5.07 39.56
N PRO A 761 -11.62 -6.05 40.30
CA PRO A 761 -11.43 -6.17 41.76
C PRO A 761 -10.04 -6.68 42.17
N SER A 762 -9.22 -7.14 41.22
CA SER A 762 -7.93 -7.80 41.48
C SER A 762 -6.79 -6.82 41.75
N ILE A 763 -7.00 -5.52 41.54
CA ILE A 763 -6.04 -4.44 41.80
C ILE A 763 -6.77 -3.36 42.62
N ALA A 764 -6.07 -2.69 43.53
CA ALA A 764 -6.69 -1.64 44.33
C ALA A 764 -7.18 -0.48 43.42
N PRO A 765 -8.34 0.17 43.71
CA PRO A 765 -8.93 1.21 42.84
C PRO A 765 -8.06 2.45 42.56
N ARG A 766 -6.96 2.64 43.30
CA ARG A 766 -5.98 3.73 43.13
C ARG A 766 -4.55 3.21 43.01
N ALA A 767 -4.38 1.98 42.54
CA ALA A 767 -3.07 1.38 42.42
C ALA A 767 -2.18 2.13 41.40
N GLU A 768 -0.90 2.22 41.73
CA GLU A 768 0.12 2.77 40.85
C GLU A 768 0.62 1.68 39.90
N VAL A 769 0.29 1.80 38.61
CA VAL A 769 0.60 0.77 37.59
C VAL A 769 1.67 1.26 36.62
N PHE A 770 2.75 0.50 36.56
CA PHE A 770 3.93 0.72 35.74
C PHE A 770 4.14 -0.45 34.78
N ALA A 771 3.45 -0.44 33.64
CA ALA A 771 3.75 -1.34 32.53
C ALA A 771 4.81 -0.71 31.63
N CYS A 772 5.96 -1.37 31.49
CA CYS A 772 7.15 -0.82 30.86
C CYS A 772 7.75 -1.76 29.79
N THR A 773 8.00 -1.23 28.60
CA THR A 773 8.73 -1.96 27.55
C THR A 773 10.20 -1.54 27.47
N VAL A 774 11.07 -2.45 27.03
CA VAL A 774 12.48 -2.14 26.75
C VAL A 774 12.65 -1.54 25.35
N GLY A 775 13.22 -0.35 25.29
CA GLY A 775 13.46 0.42 24.08
C GLY A 775 12.27 1.28 23.63
N ARG A 776 12.54 2.22 22.72
CA ARG A 776 11.53 3.13 22.15
C ARG A 776 10.83 2.49 20.96
N LYS A 777 9.89 1.59 21.25
CA LYS A 777 9.13 0.87 20.22
C LYS A 777 7.62 0.93 20.50
N PRO A 778 6.80 0.71 19.45
CA PRO A 778 5.38 0.51 19.64
C PRO A 778 5.12 -0.61 20.65
N SER A 779 4.30 -0.34 21.64
CA SER A 779 3.94 -1.26 22.72
C SER A 779 2.62 -0.83 23.36
N LYS A 780 1.89 -1.78 23.95
CA LYS A 780 0.75 -1.55 24.85
C LYS A 780 1.20 -1.06 26.23
N ALA A 781 2.48 -1.18 26.55
CA ALA A 781 3.05 -0.59 27.76
C ALA A 781 2.88 0.94 27.77
N LYS A 782 2.62 1.51 28.94
CA LYS A 782 2.54 2.97 29.12
C LYS A 782 3.92 3.62 29.22
N TYR A 783 4.93 2.86 29.60
CA TYR A 783 6.27 3.38 29.84
C TYR A 783 7.33 2.67 29.02
N TYR A 784 8.49 3.32 28.85
CA TYR A 784 9.70 2.66 28.33
C TYR A 784 10.94 2.99 29.15
N LEU A 785 11.92 2.09 29.08
CA LEU A 785 13.31 2.29 29.50
C LEU A 785 14.20 2.07 28.26
N ASP A 786 15.31 2.80 28.13
CA ASP A 786 16.07 2.80 26.86
C ASP A 786 16.77 1.45 26.59
N ASP A 787 17.26 0.78 27.63
CA ASP A 787 18.01 -0.49 27.52
C ASP A 787 17.99 -1.31 28.81
N THR A 788 18.57 -2.51 28.78
CA THR A 788 18.74 -3.41 29.93
C THR A 788 19.50 -2.75 31.09
N ALA A 789 20.45 -1.86 30.82
CA ALA A 789 21.23 -1.22 31.88
C ALA A 789 20.39 -0.23 32.69
N GLU A 790 19.46 0.50 32.04
CA GLU A 790 18.49 1.34 32.73
C GLU A 790 17.53 0.53 33.60
N ILE A 791 17.11 -0.66 33.16
CA ILE A 791 16.28 -1.58 33.96
C ILE A 791 17.02 -2.00 35.22
N VAL A 792 18.28 -2.45 35.09
CA VAL A 792 19.10 -2.84 36.24
C VAL A 792 19.27 -1.67 37.21
N ARG A 793 19.48 -0.43 36.73
CA ARG A 793 19.55 0.77 37.60
C ARG A 793 18.23 1.05 38.31
N LEU A 794 17.11 0.93 37.60
CA LEU A 794 15.78 1.12 38.16
C LEU A 794 15.51 0.12 39.29
N MET A 795 15.77 -1.16 39.00
CA MET A 795 15.62 -2.24 39.96
C MET A 795 16.55 -2.08 41.17
N GLN A 796 17.79 -1.64 40.94
CA GLN A 796 18.75 -1.34 42.02
C GLN A 796 18.27 -0.22 42.94
N GLY A 797 17.64 0.83 42.40
CA GLY A 797 17.10 1.88 43.27
C GLY A 797 15.85 1.43 44.05
N LEU A 798 14.98 0.58 43.48
CA LEU A 798 13.89 -0.04 44.24
C LEU A 798 14.41 -0.98 45.34
N ALA A 799 15.45 -1.76 45.05
CA ALA A 799 16.14 -2.61 46.02
C ALA A 799 16.73 -1.78 47.18
N SER A 800 17.39 -0.67 46.88
CA SER A 800 17.95 0.22 47.93
C SER A 800 16.90 0.80 48.89
N VAL A 801 15.68 1.06 48.40
CA VAL A 801 14.57 1.50 49.24
C VAL A 801 14.04 0.35 50.09
N SER A 802 13.98 -0.85 49.53
CA SER A 802 13.55 -2.07 50.23
C SER A 802 14.46 -2.36 51.43
N GLU A 803 15.78 -2.22 51.27
CA GLU A 803 16.76 -2.39 52.35
C GLU A 803 16.62 -1.36 53.49
N GLN A 804 16.25 -0.12 53.15
CA GLN A 804 15.97 0.92 54.14
C GLN A 804 14.69 0.64 54.94
N THR A 805 13.77 -0.14 54.38
CA THR A 805 12.48 -0.47 55.01
C THR A 805 12.58 -1.71 55.92
N VAL A 806 13.64 -2.53 55.74
CA VAL A 806 13.93 -3.74 56.54
C VAL A 806 14.82 -3.43 57.76
N THR A 807 15.52 -2.30 57.75
CA THR A 807 16.41 -1.85 58.86
C THR A 807 15.72 -0.96 59.91
N VAL A 808 14.40 -0.72 59.76
CA VAL A 808 13.50 -0.09 60.74
C VAL A 808 12.51 -1.14 61.22
#